data_AF-A0A2V8S1D6-F1
#
_entry.id   AF-A0A2V8S1D6-F1
#
_cell.length_a   1.000
_cell.length_b   1.000
_cell.length_c   1.000
_cell.angle_alpha   90.00
_cell.angle_beta   90.00
_cell.angle_gamma   90.00
#
_symmetry.space_group_name_H-M   'P 1'
#
loop_
_entity.id
_entity.type
_entity.pdbx_description
1 polymer ?
#
loop_
_entity_poly.entity_id
_entity_poly.type
_entity_poly.pdbx_seq_one_letter_code
_entity_poly.pdbx_strand_id
1 'polypeptide(L)'
;MVTKPGAQYIWVFCPAHKKSFQMLPASQLLCESGKHALTENFLRAEFWEHCCDCQRFWPSDLKHGGQSKPQCVVCERQVVRRYLCAQCKLMCVESDDPTVKRKRHTITETGAVSQTCPGCGCAPEVAALHRHECPEAGATFMTARNTCPFCEEPLTQAGAQAVVTTSFPIAAEAYLAQAREQKVHVRHDERKSLLVKDANGKGALALVHEWGVPGGALYLIPRRARLNTKDEFYNYYGAYYGCYQPAAGQIWIVKPALVDRVAGGWRLREKGLLEVRDGAETIAPAQAATQKSDRPASVQTQTTAPTSEQVGTQTARAGTTQQATSTHQQGAATRAPAAPRTTTIPSTVRPQTKSKVPVLIAGLVVCLIGLLLLIATLSKSGSQATNINAPGSANSINSNGVNKSASGNNANGGNSAHTVAPSTPANMVYVPGGEFEMGGGDDPLSQPQHKVRVQPFFIDKYEVTCTDYAQFISATGHHAPAGWQNGTYPNGWAHRPITGIDWDAANAYAQWAHKRLPTEAEWEFAARGTDGRRYPWGNDWRAAAANADRTAQGLAEVGANANGLSPFGAYDMVGNAWEWTATDFDIYPGGDAARLPKQVGKVIRGGCYLSGRDQATTTYRGNWTPRGARYDQTGFRCVMDITAQPVGR
;
A
#
# COMPACT_ATOMS: atom_id res chain seq x y z
N MET A 1 21.70 29.17 8.30
CA MET A 1 22.23 27.87 8.77
C MET A 1 21.12 26.85 8.57
N VAL A 2 21.30 25.62 8.07
CA VAL A 2 22.52 24.81 7.90
C VAL A 2 22.57 24.22 6.49
N THR A 3 23.67 24.42 5.74
CA THR A 3 23.97 23.63 4.53
C THR A 3 24.73 22.36 4.95
N LYS A 4 24.08 21.20 4.89
CA LYS A 4 24.74 19.90 5.13
C LYS A 4 25.76 19.58 4.02
N PRO A 5 26.77 18.72 4.27
CA PRO A 5 27.65 18.20 3.22
C PRO A 5 26.82 17.43 2.18
N GLY A 6 27.08 17.67 0.88
CA GLY A 6 26.37 17.01 -0.21
C GLY A 6 25.32 17.86 -0.96
N ALA A 7 25.49 19.19 -1.03
CA ALA A 7 24.60 20.07 -1.79
C ALA A 7 24.53 19.65 -3.27
N GLN A 8 23.36 19.18 -3.71
CA GLN A 8 23.11 18.85 -5.12
C GLN A 8 22.83 20.13 -5.92
N TYR A 9 23.42 20.22 -7.11
CA TYR A 9 23.08 21.26 -8.08
C TYR A 9 21.63 21.12 -8.54
N ILE A 10 20.93 22.24 -8.65
CA ILE A 10 19.60 22.31 -9.27
C ILE A 10 19.72 22.83 -10.70
N TRP A 11 18.80 22.38 -11.57
CA TRP A 11 18.66 22.91 -12.92
C TRP A 11 17.60 24.00 -12.95
N VAL A 12 17.99 25.22 -13.32
CA VAL A 12 17.10 26.39 -13.39
C VAL A 12 16.99 26.85 -14.84
N PHE A 13 15.79 27.23 -15.25
CA PHE A 13 15.48 27.85 -16.54
C PHE A 13 15.22 29.34 -16.36
N CYS A 14 15.88 30.17 -17.17
CA CYS A 14 15.62 31.60 -17.25
C CYS A 14 14.64 31.88 -18.42
N PRO A 15 13.40 32.33 -18.16
CA PRO A 15 12.44 32.62 -19.22
C PRO A 15 12.91 33.70 -20.19
N ALA A 16 13.58 34.76 -19.69
CA ALA A 16 14.06 35.88 -20.50
C ALA A 16 15.09 35.47 -21.56
N HIS A 17 15.97 34.52 -21.24
CA HIS A 17 17.02 34.03 -22.15
C HIS A 17 16.69 32.66 -22.79
N LYS A 18 15.58 32.04 -22.40
CA LYS A 18 15.17 30.67 -22.79
C LYS A 18 16.28 29.62 -22.62
N LYS A 19 17.07 29.72 -21.55
CA LYS A 19 18.22 28.85 -21.27
C LYS A 19 18.11 28.15 -19.92
N SER A 20 18.51 26.88 -19.88
CA SER A 20 18.69 26.10 -18.64
C SER A 20 20.16 26.04 -18.25
N PHE A 21 20.45 26.16 -16.96
CA PHE A 21 21.80 26.11 -16.39
C PHE A 21 21.78 25.52 -14.97
N GLN A 22 22.94 25.09 -14.48
CA GLN A 22 23.09 24.52 -13.13
C GLN A 22 23.54 25.58 -12.14
N MET A 23 23.00 25.52 -10.92
CA MET A 23 23.48 26.35 -9.80
C MET A 23 23.35 25.63 -8.46
N LEU A 24 24.13 26.08 -7.49
CA LEU A 24 23.93 25.71 -6.09
C LEU A 24 22.75 26.52 -5.51
N PRO A 25 21.92 25.94 -4.61
CA PRO A 25 20.89 26.70 -3.90
C PRO A 25 21.52 27.83 -3.06
N ALA A 26 21.32 29.08 -3.48
CA ALA A 26 21.88 30.28 -2.86
C ALA A 26 20.79 31.25 -2.38
N SER A 27 21.16 32.26 -1.58
CA SER A 27 20.24 33.28 -1.07
C SER A 27 19.59 34.13 -2.18
N GLN A 28 20.27 34.29 -3.31
CA GLN A 28 19.81 35.00 -4.50
C GLN A 28 20.23 34.19 -5.73
N LEU A 29 19.29 33.91 -6.64
CA LEU A 29 19.58 33.11 -7.83
C LEU A 29 19.74 34.06 -9.03
N LEU A 30 20.97 34.23 -9.50
CA LEU A 30 21.30 35.12 -10.63
C LEU A 30 21.26 34.37 -11.97
N CYS A 31 20.86 35.07 -13.02
CA CYS A 31 20.94 34.55 -14.38
C CYS A 31 22.41 34.55 -14.87
N GLU A 32 22.93 33.37 -15.20
CA GLU A 32 24.29 33.20 -15.75
C GLU A 32 24.53 34.03 -17.02
N SER A 33 23.52 34.16 -17.89
CA SER A 33 23.64 34.89 -19.17
C SER A 33 23.54 36.42 -19.06
N GLY A 34 23.04 36.98 -17.95
CA GLY A 34 22.70 38.41 -17.89
C GLY A 34 22.79 39.10 -16.53
N LYS A 35 23.27 38.41 -15.48
CA LYS A 35 23.46 38.93 -14.11
C LYS A 35 22.24 39.57 -13.42
N HIS A 36 21.05 39.54 -14.02
CA HIS A 36 19.80 39.88 -13.33
C HIS A 36 19.43 38.80 -12.31
N ALA A 37 18.72 39.17 -11.25
CA ALA A 37 18.12 38.20 -10.34
C ALA A 37 16.95 37.49 -11.03
N LEU A 38 16.90 36.16 -10.94
CA LEU A 38 15.72 35.39 -11.33
C LEU A 38 14.63 35.52 -10.26
N THR A 39 15.02 35.52 -8.98
CA THR A 39 14.29 35.97 -7.78
C THR A 39 15.15 35.65 -6.53
N GLU A 40 14.61 35.80 -5.32
CA GLU A 40 15.22 35.34 -4.07
C GLU A 40 15.19 33.79 -3.92
N ASN A 41 15.79 33.27 -2.85
CA ASN A 41 15.81 31.82 -2.56
C ASN A 41 14.39 31.21 -2.39
N PHE A 42 14.27 29.89 -2.57
CA PHE A 42 13.03 29.09 -2.44
C PHE A 42 12.25 29.23 -1.12
N LEU A 43 12.85 29.83 -0.09
CA LEU A 43 12.24 30.12 1.21
C LEU A 43 11.82 31.59 1.40
N ARG A 44 12.14 32.49 0.46
CA ARG A 44 11.89 33.94 0.56
C ARG A 44 11.24 34.56 -0.68
N ALA A 45 11.49 34.02 -1.87
CA ALA A 45 10.83 34.43 -3.11
C ALA A 45 9.31 34.18 -3.13
N GLU A 46 8.65 34.81 -4.10
CA GLU A 46 7.19 34.87 -4.16
C GLU A 46 6.52 33.60 -4.65
N PHE A 47 6.99 32.98 -5.75
CA PHE A 47 6.49 31.69 -6.22
C PHE A 47 7.44 31.04 -7.24
N TRP A 48 7.52 29.70 -7.22
CA TRP A 48 8.33 28.92 -8.16
C TRP A 48 7.51 27.78 -8.76
N GLU A 49 7.90 27.36 -9.97
CA GLU A 49 7.41 26.12 -10.58
C GLU A 49 8.56 25.13 -10.84
N HIS A 50 8.23 23.84 -10.86
CA HIS A 50 9.14 22.74 -11.18
C HIS A 50 8.45 21.71 -12.07
N CYS A 51 9.04 21.36 -13.22
CA CYS A 51 8.53 20.27 -14.05
C CYS A 51 9.13 18.93 -13.63
N CYS A 52 8.28 18.00 -13.20
CA CYS A 52 8.62 16.64 -12.80
C CYS A 52 9.37 15.84 -13.90
N ASP A 53 9.02 16.10 -15.17
CA ASP A 53 9.51 15.34 -16.32
C ASP A 53 10.91 15.79 -16.75
N CYS A 54 11.10 17.10 -16.91
CA CYS A 54 12.40 17.65 -17.31
C CYS A 54 13.30 18.06 -16.13
N GLN A 55 12.77 18.10 -14.89
CA GLN A 55 13.48 18.41 -13.66
C GLN A 55 14.11 19.83 -13.62
N ARG A 56 13.51 20.78 -14.34
CA ARG A 56 13.90 22.21 -14.31
C ARG A 56 12.94 23.02 -13.45
N PHE A 57 13.50 23.99 -12.73
CA PHE A 57 12.78 25.03 -12.00
C PHE A 57 12.70 26.32 -12.83
N TRP A 58 11.64 27.12 -12.66
CA TRP A 58 11.58 28.50 -13.16
C TRP A 58 10.79 29.41 -12.19
N PRO A 59 11.08 30.72 -12.14
CA PRO A 59 10.25 31.69 -11.43
C PRO A 59 8.83 31.70 -12.03
N SER A 60 7.79 31.70 -11.19
CA SER A 60 6.42 31.56 -11.67
C SER A 60 5.68 32.90 -11.70
N ASP A 61 4.98 33.17 -12.79
CA ASP A 61 4.21 34.41 -13.02
C ASP A 61 2.88 34.44 -12.23
N LEU A 62 2.50 33.33 -11.57
CA LEU A 62 1.18 33.08 -10.95
C LEU A 62 0.75 34.07 -9.84
N LYS A 63 1.67 34.88 -9.30
CA LYS A 63 1.35 35.92 -8.31
C LYS A 63 1.20 37.33 -8.90
N HIS A 64 1.50 37.51 -10.18
CA HIS A 64 1.50 38.80 -10.86
C HIS A 64 0.35 38.94 -11.87
N GLY A 65 -0.80 38.31 -11.59
CA GLY A 65 -1.92 38.17 -12.53
C GLY A 65 -1.65 37.21 -13.70
N GLY A 66 -0.55 36.44 -13.66
CA GLY A 66 -0.25 35.42 -14.65
C GLY A 66 -1.09 34.16 -14.45
N GLN A 67 -1.66 33.62 -15.53
CA GLN A 67 -2.37 32.34 -15.50
C GLN A 67 -1.42 31.15 -15.69
N SER A 68 -1.81 29.98 -15.18
CA SER A 68 -1.01 28.76 -15.37
C SER A 68 -0.94 28.34 -16.83
N LYS A 69 0.28 28.04 -17.30
CA LYS A 69 0.51 27.63 -18.68
C LYS A 69 0.08 26.16 -18.86
N PRO A 70 -0.59 25.80 -19.98
CA PRO A 70 -1.02 24.42 -20.24
C PRO A 70 0.13 23.48 -20.60
N GLN A 71 1.34 24.03 -20.83
CA GLN A 71 2.55 23.31 -21.19
C GLN A 71 3.73 23.77 -20.33
N CYS A 72 4.69 22.87 -20.11
CA CYS A 72 5.95 23.21 -19.45
C CYS A 72 6.77 24.18 -20.32
N VAL A 73 7.15 25.34 -19.78
CA VAL A 73 7.94 26.37 -20.50
C VAL A 73 9.36 25.94 -20.91
N VAL A 74 9.79 24.75 -20.50
CA VAL A 74 11.16 24.22 -20.72
C VAL A 74 11.18 23.03 -21.68
N CYS A 75 10.17 22.16 -21.60
CA CYS A 75 10.13 20.92 -22.40
C CYS A 75 8.83 20.75 -23.21
N GLU A 76 7.96 21.77 -23.22
CA GLU A 76 6.78 21.94 -24.07
C GLU A 76 5.69 20.86 -23.92
N ARG A 77 5.92 19.82 -23.12
CA ARG A 77 4.93 18.81 -22.73
C ARG A 77 3.71 19.45 -22.06
N GLN A 78 2.54 18.92 -22.37
CA GLN A 78 1.29 19.30 -21.72
C GLN A 78 1.35 18.98 -20.22
N VAL A 79 0.92 19.93 -19.39
CA VAL A 79 0.73 19.73 -17.96
C VAL A 79 -0.66 19.14 -17.73
N VAL A 80 -0.72 17.94 -17.13
CA VAL A 80 -1.98 17.29 -16.71
C VAL A 80 -2.18 17.32 -15.19
N ARG A 81 -1.11 17.32 -14.40
CA ARG A 81 -1.17 17.34 -12.93
C ARG A 81 -0.36 18.51 -12.36
N ARG A 82 -0.86 19.11 -11.29
CA ARG A 82 -0.23 20.20 -10.53
C ARG A 82 -0.33 19.93 -9.03
N TYR A 83 0.76 20.13 -8.30
CA TYR A 83 0.83 19.98 -6.84
C TYR A 83 1.54 21.17 -6.21
N LEU A 84 0.87 21.84 -5.27
CA LEU A 84 1.42 22.93 -4.47
C LEU A 84 1.87 22.41 -3.11
N CYS A 85 3.15 22.56 -2.80
CA CYS A 85 3.72 22.13 -1.53
C CYS A 85 3.08 22.85 -0.33
N ALA A 86 2.77 22.09 0.72
CA ALA A 86 2.31 22.63 2.01
C ALA A 86 3.33 23.58 2.67
N GLN A 87 4.62 23.22 2.60
CA GLN A 87 5.69 23.86 3.38
C GLN A 87 6.46 24.97 2.62
N CYS A 88 6.38 25.04 1.28
CA CYS A 88 7.04 26.08 0.50
C CYS A 88 6.17 26.55 -0.68
N LYS A 89 6.56 27.65 -1.34
CA LYS A 89 5.82 28.26 -2.46
C LYS A 89 6.21 27.66 -3.81
N LEU A 90 6.34 26.33 -3.87
CA LEU A 90 6.67 25.58 -5.08
C LEU A 90 5.45 24.84 -5.61
N MET A 91 5.16 25.05 -6.90
CA MET A 91 4.21 24.27 -7.69
C MET A 91 4.96 23.27 -8.56
N CYS A 92 4.77 21.98 -8.30
CA CYS A 92 5.26 20.92 -9.17
C CYS A 92 4.23 20.65 -10.29
N VAL A 93 4.69 20.44 -11.52
CA VAL A 93 3.86 20.16 -12.69
C VAL A 93 4.32 18.91 -13.43
N GLU A 94 3.39 18.10 -13.92
CA GLU A 94 3.68 16.80 -14.55
C GLU A 94 2.81 16.56 -15.81
N SER A 95 3.40 15.93 -16.83
CA SER A 95 2.71 15.34 -17.98
C SER A 95 2.36 13.85 -17.78
N ASP A 96 1.41 13.34 -18.54
CA ASP A 96 1.08 11.92 -18.67
C ASP A 96 1.94 11.17 -19.69
N ASP A 97 2.89 11.86 -20.35
CA ASP A 97 3.75 11.31 -21.41
C ASP A 97 4.49 10.03 -20.94
N PRO A 98 4.11 8.84 -21.46
CA PRO A 98 4.69 7.57 -21.03
C PRO A 98 6.13 7.37 -21.54
N THR A 99 6.62 8.24 -22.43
CA THR A 99 8.02 8.20 -22.89
C THR A 99 9.00 8.74 -21.84
N VAL A 100 8.51 9.41 -20.79
CA VAL A 100 9.32 9.96 -19.69
C VAL A 100 9.75 8.86 -18.72
N LYS A 101 10.77 8.08 -19.12
CA LYS A 101 11.27 6.89 -18.38
C LYS A 101 11.85 7.16 -16.99
N ARG A 102 12.11 8.43 -16.61
CA ARG A 102 12.71 8.79 -15.30
C ARG A 102 12.21 10.14 -14.80
N LYS A 103 11.24 10.09 -13.90
CA LYS A 103 10.78 11.24 -13.11
C LYS A 103 11.36 11.12 -11.69
N ARG A 104 12.03 12.15 -11.17
CA ARG A 104 12.52 12.15 -9.76
C ARG A 104 11.43 12.46 -8.76
N HIS A 105 10.43 13.22 -9.19
CA HIS A 105 9.25 13.59 -8.43
C HIS A 105 8.07 13.23 -9.34
N THR A 106 7.09 12.48 -8.85
CA THR A 106 5.83 12.23 -9.59
C THR A 106 4.66 12.65 -8.75
N ILE A 107 3.59 13.09 -9.40
CA ILE A 107 2.35 13.50 -8.76
C ILE A 107 1.36 12.38 -9.05
N THR A 108 0.96 11.63 -8.02
CA THR A 108 -0.09 10.61 -8.19
C THR A 108 -1.41 11.28 -8.54
N GLU A 109 -2.39 10.49 -8.99
CA GLU A 109 -3.72 10.99 -9.36
C GLU A 109 -4.50 11.53 -8.16
N THR A 110 -4.14 11.11 -6.94
CA THR A 110 -4.61 11.68 -5.66
C THR A 110 -3.83 12.92 -5.20
N GLY A 111 -2.90 13.43 -6.02
CA GLY A 111 -2.04 14.56 -5.67
C GLY A 111 -0.88 14.25 -4.73
N ALA A 112 -0.77 13.03 -4.22
CA ALA A 112 0.35 12.62 -3.38
C ALA A 112 1.64 12.59 -4.20
N VAL A 113 2.75 13.01 -3.60
CA VAL A 113 4.03 13.05 -4.30
C VAL A 113 4.92 11.88 -3.90
N SER A 114 5.49 11.19 -4.89
CA SER A 114 6.25 9.94 -4.70
C SER A 114 7.60 10.10 -4.02
N GLN A 115 8.09 11.33 -3.93
CA GLN A 115 9.31 11.72 -3.21
C GLN A 115 9.08 13.07 -2.53
N THR A 116 10.02 13.48 -1.68
CA THR A 116 9.99 14.79 -1.03
C THR A 116 9.91 15.93 -2.04
N CYS A 117 9.33 17.06 -1.62
CA CYS A 117 9.19 18.25 -2.44
C CYS A 117 10.58 18.73 -2.90
N PRO A 118 10.85 18.89 -4.21
CA PRO A 118 12.20 19.15 -4.72
C PRO A 118 12.72 20.56 -4.36
N GLY A 119 11.86 21.46 -3.87
CA GLY A 119 12.24 22.76 -3.31
C GLY A 119 12.71 22.69 -1.84
N CYS A 120 11.84 22.27 -0.91
CA CYS A 120 12.14 22.29 0.53
C CYS A 120 12.63 20.96 1.13
N GLY A 121 12.55 19.84 0.41
CA GLY A 121 12.93 18.52 0.90
C GLY A 121 11.95 17.89 1.91
N CYS A 122 10.81 18.53 2.20
CA CYS A 122 9.76 17.95 3.04
C CYS A 122 9.00 16.84 2.31
N ALA A 123 8.69 15.74 3.00
CA ALA A 123 7.66 14.80 2.55
C ALA A 123 6.28 15.46 2.62
N PRO A 124 5.29 15.03 1.81
CA PRO A 124 3.90 15.34 2.08
C PRO A 124 3.51 14.65 3.39
N GLU A 125 2.93 15.39 4.34
CA GLU A 125 2.20 14.75 5.43
C GLU A 125 0.97 14.04 4.83
N VAL A 126 0.66 12.84 5.31
CA VAL A 126 -0.43 11.99 4.78
C VAL A 126 -1.83 12.56 5.15
N ALA A 127 -1.87 13.71 5.83
CA ALA A 127 -3.09 14.42 6.17
C ALA A 127 -3.75 15.06 4.93
N ALA A 128 -4.92 14.54 4.56
CA ALA A 128 -5.98 15.17 3.76
C ALA A 128 -5.53 16.19 2.69
N LEU A 129 -4.85 15.71 1.65
CA LEU A 129 -4.67 16.47 0.41
C LEU A 129 -6.04 16.81 -0.19
N HIS A 130 -6.20 18.05 -0.61
CA HIS A 130 -7.41 18.57 -1.22
C HIS A 130 -7.10 19.16 -2.61
N ARG A 131 -8.06 18.99 -3.52
CA ARG A 131 -8.05 19.61 -4.84
C ARG A 131 -8.66 21.01 -4.70
N HIS A 132 -7.99 22.00 -5.24
CA HIS A 132 -8.49 23.35 -5.31
C HIS A 132 -8.40 23.85 -6.75
N GLU A 133 -9.51 24.40 -7.24
CA GLU A 133 -9.57 25.14 -8.50
C GLU A 133 -9.51 26.62 -8.16
N CYS A 134 -8.44 27.28 -8.59
CA CYS A 134 -8.17 28.66 -8.25
C CYS A 134 -8.33 29.55 -9.49
N PRO A 135 -9.36 30.43 -9.54
CA PRO A 135 -9.54 31.38 -10.62
C PRO A 135 -8.33 32.32 -10.78
N GLU A 136 -7.80 32.84 -9.67
CA GLU A 136 -6.66 33.77 -9.66
C GLU A 136 -5.37 33.18 -10.24
N ALA A 137 -5.13 31.88 -10.02
CA ALA A 137 -4.00 31.17 -10.62
C ALA A 137 -4.29 30.64 -12.04
N GLY A 138 -5.55 30.71 -12.50
CA GLY A 138 -6.01 30.03 -13.71
C GLY A 138 -5.65 28.54 -13.70
N ALA A 139 -5.84 27.86 -12.57
CA ALA A 139 -5.27 26.52 -12.34
C ALA A 139 -6.08 25.67 -11.37
N THR A 140 -6.22 24.38 -11.69
CA THR A 140 -6.53 23.35 -10.70
C THR A 140 -5.24 22.69 -10.20
N PHE A 141 -5.10 22.53 -8.88
CA PHE A 141 -3.96 21.87 -8.26
C PHE A 141 -4.34 21.14 -6.96
N MET A 142 -3.47 20.23 -6.53
CA MET A 142 -3.57 19.51 -5.27
C MET A 142 -2.68 20.17 -4.20
N THR A 143 -3.13 20.26 -2.95
CA THR A 143 -2.31 20.80 -1.86
C THR A 143 -2.76 20.27 -0.49
N ALA A 144 -1.94 20.48 0.55
CA ALA A 144 -2.23 20.21 1.96
C ALA A 144 -2.27 21.52 2.79
N ARG A 145 -2.31 22.68 2.12
CA ARG A 145 -2.37 24.00 2.78
C ARG A 145 -3.78 24.28 3.26
N ASN A 146 -3.97 24.71 4.51
CA ASN A 146 -5.30 25.14 4.98
C ASN A 146 -5.83 26.44 4.31
N THR A 147 -5.06 27.07 3.40
CA THR A 147 -5.41 28.32 2.72
C THR A 147 -4.72 28.38 1.35
N CYS A 148 -5.43 28.84 0.32
CA CYS A 148 -4.87 29.07 -1.00
C CYS A 148 -3.98 30.34 -1.01
N PRO A 149 -2.71 30.30 -1.46
CA PRO A 149 -1.84 31.49 -1.45
C PRO A 149 -2.07 32.44 -2.63
N PHE A 150 -3.15 32.25 -3.40
CA PHE A 150 -3.50 33.06 -4.58
C PHE A 150 -4.82 33.81 -4.37
N CYS A 151 -5.92 33.11 -4.09
CA CYS A 151 -7.24 33.69 -3.80
C CYS A 151 -7.57 33.82 -2.31
N GLU A 152 -6.64 33.43 -1.42
CA GLU A 152 -6.78 33.49 0.05
C GLU A 152 -7.93 32.65 0.66
N GLU A 153 -8.65 31.88 -0.15
CA GLU A 153 -9.73 30.99 0.31
C GLU A 153 -9.23 29.93 1.32
N PRO A 154 -9.95 29.74 2.45
CA PRO A 154 -9.71 28.63 3.37
C PRO A 154 -10.01 27.27 2.71
N LEU A 155 -9.04 26.36 2.73
CA LEU A 155 -9.14 25.03 2.11
C LEU A 155 -9.51 23.95 3.15
N THR A 156 -10.35 24.30 4.12
CA THR A 156 -10.75 23.40 5.22
C THR A 156 -11.78 22.37 4.74
N GLN A 157 -11.88 21.24 5.46
CA GLN A 157 -12.82 20.13 5.16
C GLN A 157 -14.30 20.55 5.08
N ALA A 158 -14.68 21.71 5.62
CA ALA A 158 -16.06 22.21 5.61
C ALA A 158 -16.39 23.13 4.42
N GLY A 159 -15.39 23.59 3.65
CA GLY A 159 -15.55 24.56 2.56
C GLY A 159 -14.95 24.13 1.21
N ALA A 160 -13.92 23.29 1.22
CA ALA A 160 -13.46 22.63 -0.01
C ALA A 160 -14.58 21.73 -0.54
N GLN A 161 -14.86 21.77 -1.86
CA GLN A 161 -15.60 20.69 -2.49
C GLN A 161 -14.82 19.41 -2.25
N ALA A 162 -15.33 18.55 -1.36
CA ALA A 162 -14.73 17.27 -1.09
C ALA A 162 -14.70 16.50 -2.41
N VAL A 163 -13.49 16.32 -2.96
CA VAL A 163 -13.26 15.31 -3.98
C VAL A 163 -13.58 13.99 -3.28
N VAL A 164 -14.79 13.51 -3.51
CA VAL A 164 -15.20 12.18 -3.11
C VAL A 164 -14.31 11.24 -3.90
N THR A 165 -13.23 10.78 -3.26
CA THR A 165 -12.45 9.66 -3.76
C THR A 165 -13.41 8.48 -3.80
N THR A 166 -13.88 8.11 -4.99
CA THR A 166 -14.67 6.88 -5.17
C THR A 166 -13.76 5.68 -5.05
N SER A 167 -13.29 5.40 -3.83
CA SER A 167 -12.79 4.10 -3.45
C SER A 167 -13.94 3.11 -3.61
N PHE A 168 -13.79 2.13 -4.49
CA PHE A 168 -14.67 0.98 -4.50
C PHE A 168 -14.39 0.12 -3.25
N PRO A 169 -15.39 -0.51 -2.61
CA PRO A 169 -16.78 -0.64 -3.06
C PRO A 169 -17.65 0.62 -2.79
N ILE A 170 -18.56 0.93 -3.73
CA ILE A 170 -19.51 2.05 -3.62
C ILE A 170 -20.88 1.68 -4.21
N ALA A 171 -21.98 2.15 -3.60
CA ALA A 171 -23.33 1.97 -4.13
C ALA A 171 -23.45 2.57 -5.54
N ALA A 172 -24.06 1.84 -6.49
CA ALA A 172 -24.21 2.29 -7.87
C ALA A 172 -24.98 3.61 -7.97
N GLU A 173 -26.01 3.78 -7.14
CA GLU A 173 -26.75 5.03 -7.02
C GLU A 173 -25.88 6.20 -6.56
N ALA A 174 -25.02 6.01 -5.55
CA ALA A 174 -24.13 7.06 -5.06
C ALA A 174 -23.11 7.46 -6.13
N TYR A 175 -22.52 6.49 -6.83
CA TYR A 175 -21.58 6.74 -7.93
C TYR A 175 -22.23 7.52 -9.08
N LEU A 176 -23.45 7.14 -9.49
CA LEU A 176 -24.23 7.88 -10.48
C LEU A 176 -24.66 9.26 -9.96
N ALA A 177 -25.05 9.37 -8.69
CA ALA A 177 -25.47 10.62 -8.09
C ALA A 177 -24.31 11.62 -7.99
N GLN A 178 -23.07 11.16 -7.98
CA GLN A 178 -21.89 12.00 -8.16
C GLN A 178 -21.72 12.32 -9.66
N ALA A 179 -21.70 11.33 -10.56
CA ALA A 179 -21.20 11.46 -11.94
C ALA A 179 -22.11 12.23 -12.94
N ARG A 180 -22.86 13.23 -12.48
CA ARG A 180 -24.05 13.80 -13.15
C ARG A 180 -23.82 14.35 -14.56
N GLU A 181 -22.62 14.78 -14.91
CA GLU A 181 -22.35 15.52 -16.17
C GLU A 181 -21.67 14.70 -17.28
N GLN A 182 -21.14 13.51 -17.00
CA GLN A 182 -20.34 12.73 -17.96
C GLN A 182 -20.84 11.28 -18.13
N LYS A 183 -22.12 11.10 -18.47
CA LYS A 183 -22.73 9.77 -18.67
C LYS A 183 -23.23 9.56 -20.09
N VAL A 184 -22.81 8.46 -20.73
CA VAL A 184 -23.42 7.98 -21.98
C VAL A 184 -24.18 6.69 -21.71
N HIS A 185 -25.51 6.71 -21.83
CA HIS A 185 -26.32 5.49 -21.69
C HIS A 185 -26.03 4.53 -22.85
N VAL A 186 -25.86 3.24 -22.53
CA VAL A 186 -25.51 2.20 -23.50
C VAL A 186 -26.34 0.93 -23.31
N ARG A 187 -26.40 0.14 -24.38
CA ARG A 187 -27.00 -1.19 -24.43
C ARG A 187 -26.13 -2.13 -25.24
N HIS A 188 -26.31 -3.44 -25.08
CA HIS A 188 -25.72 -4.42 -25.98
C HIS A 188 -26.35 -4.33 -27.40
N ASP A 189 -25.55 -4.60 -28.42
CA ASP A 189 -25.96 -4.88 -29.80
C ASP A 189 -25.44 -6.28 -30.14
N GLU A 190 -26.31 -7.30 -29.99
CA GLU A 190 -25.97 -8.72 -30.17
C GLU A 190 -25.34 -9.00 -31.52
N ARG A 191 -25.83 -8.35 -32.59
CA ARG A 191 -25.37 -8.55 -33.97
C ARG A 191 -23.94 -8.08 -34.20
N LYS A 192 -23.46 -7.13 -33.38
CA LYS A 192 -22.10 -6.58 -33.43
C LYS A 192 -21.22 -7.09 -32.28
N SER A 193 -21.83 -7.68 -31.26
CA SER A 193 -21.20 -8.02 -29.98
C SER A 193 -20.49 -6.80 -29.33
N LEU A 194 -21.11 -5.62 -29.45
CA LEU A 194 -20.60 -4.35 -28.90
C LEU A 194 -21.62 -3.69 -27.98
N LEU A 195 -21.13 -2.81 -27.11
CA LEU A 195 -21.94 -1.78 -26.47
C LEU A 195 -22.13 -0.62 -27.44
N VAL A 196 -23.37 -0.16 -27.59
CA VAL A 196 -23.74 0.98 -28.45
C VAL A 196 -24.54 2.00 -27.65
N LYS A 197 -24.50 3.28 -28.07
CA LYS A 197 -25.27 4.35 -27.43
C LYS A 197 -26.77 4.03 -27.47
N ASP A 198 -27.42 4.03 -26.32
CA ASP A 198 -28.86 3.83 -26.23
C ASP A 198 -29.58 5.17 -26.41
N ALA A 199 -30.10 5.40 -27.63
CA ALA A 199 -30.84 6.61 -27.99
C ALA A 199 -32.13 6.80 -27.15
N ASN A 200 -32.69 5.72 -26.60
CA ASN A 200 -33.93 5.77 -25.81
C ASN A 200 -33.68 6.07 -24.33
N GLY A 201 -32.42 6.04 -23.86
CA GLY A 201 -32.05 6.29 -22.47
C GLY A 201 -32.64 5.29 -21.45
N LYS A 202 -33.12 4.12 -21.89
CA LYS A 202 -33.75 3.07 -21.06
C LYS A 202 -32.78 1.93 -20.68
N GLY A 203 -31.62 1.85 -21.33
CA GLY A 203 -30.61 0.82 -21.10
C GLY A 203 -30.10 0.79 -19.65
N ALA A 204 -29.81 -0.40 -19.14
CA ALA A 204 -29.42 -0.60 -17.74
C ALA A 204 -27.97 -0.15 -17.42
N LEU A 205 -27.20 0.32 -18.40
CA LEU A 205 -25.78 0.61 -18.28
C LEU A 205 -25.46 2.06 -18.70
N ALA A 206 -24.47 2.67 -18.05
CA ALA A 206 -23.91 3.96 -18.39
C ALA A 206 -22.39 3.86 -18.54
N LEU A 207 -21.83 4.46 -19.58
CA LEU A 207 -20.41 4.74 -19.65
C LEU A 207 -20.13 6.04 -18.89
N VAL A 208 -19.14 5.98 -18.00
CA VAL A 208 -18.67 7.09 -17.17
C VAL A 208 -17.14 7.11 -17.27
N HIS A 209 -16.54 8.27 -17.49
CA HIS A 209 -15.09 8.38 -17.43
C HIS A 209 -14.60 8.33 -15.98
N GLU A 210 -13.44 7.73 -15.78
CA GLU A 210 -12.68 7.83 -14.54
C GLU A 210 -12.48 9.29 -14.13
N TRP A 211 -12.85 9.60 -12.89
CA TRP A 211 -13.02 10.97 -12.44
C TRP A 211 -11.71 11.75 -12.37
N GLY A 212 -11.66 12.86 -13.10
CA GLY A 212 -10.51 13.78 -13.06
C GLY A 212 -9.28 13.29 -13.83
N VAL A 213 -9.38 12.21 -14.61
CA VAL A 213 -8.29 11.70 -15.46
C VAL A 213 -8.59 12.05 -16.93
N PRO A 214 -7.88 13.02 -17.55
CA PRO A 214 -7.97 13.27 -18.98
C PRO A 214 -7.56 12.02 -19.77
N GLY A 215 -8.45 11.50 -20.62
CA GLY A 215 -8.21 10.22 -21.31
C GLY A 215 -8.28 8.97 -20.42
N GLY A 216 -8.78 9.10 -19.19
CA GLY A 216 -8.89 8.02 -18.20
C GLY A 216 -9.79 6.87 -18.62
N ALA A 217 -9.70 5.78 -17.86
CA ALA A 217 -10.39 4.55 -18.19
C ALA A 217 -11.91 4.76 -18.29
N LEU A 218 -12.53 4.12 -19.28
CA LEU A 218 -13.98 4.22 -19.48
C LEU A 218 -14.67 3.10 -18.70
N TYR A 219 -15.34 3.46 -17.63
CA TYR A 219 -16.06 2.53 -16.77
C TYR A 219 -17.47 2.33 -17.28
N LEU A 220 -17.94 1.08 -17.26
CA LEU A 220 -19.29 0.70 -17.62
C LEU A 220 -20.10 0.42 -16.34
N ILE A 221 -20.88 1.39 -15.88
CA ILE A 221 -21.53 1.41 -14.57
C ILE A 221 -23.00 0.95 -14.66
N PRO A 222 -23.52 0.14 -13.71
CA PRO A 222 -24.96 -0.16 -13.60
C PRO A 222 -25.77 1.11 -13.35
N ARG A 223 -26.89 1.29 -14.05
CA ARG A 223 -27.78 2.46 -13.88
C ARG A 223 -28.88 2.29 -12.84
N ARG A 224 -29.17 1.05 -12.43
CA ARG A 224 -30.15 0.78 -11.38
C ARG A 224 -29.46 0.82 -10.02
N ALA A 225 -30.13 1.43 -9.05
CA ALA A 225 -29.73 1.39 -7.64
C ALA A 225 -29.91 -0.01 -7.02
N ARG A 226 -30.86 -0.80 -7.55
CA ARG A 226 -31.35 -2.05 -6.97
C ARG A 226 -31.62 -3.09 -8.07
N LEU A 227 -31.49 -4.37 -7.71
CA LEU A 227 -32.11 -5.49 -8.41
C LEU A 227 -33.43 -5.86 -7.71
N ASN A 228 -34.46 -6.19 -8.50
CA ASN A 228 -35.73 -6.71 -7.97
C ASN A 228 -35.72 -8.24 -7.88
N THR A 229 -34.95 -8.92 -8.74
CA THR A 229 -34.76 -10.37 -8.74
C THR A 229 -33.32 -10.71 -9.16
N LYS A 230 -32.88 -11.94 -8.87
CA LYS A 230 -31.58 -12.45 -9.36
C LYS A 230 -31.48 -12.44 -10.89
N ASP A 231 -32.61 -12.66 -11.59
CA ASP A 231 -32.63 -12.78 -13.04
C ASP A 231 -32.34 -11.44 -13.73
N GLU A 232 -32.70 -10.32 -13.09
CA GLU A 232 -32.32 -8.98 -13.57
C GLU A 232 -30.79 -8.81 -13.65
N PHE A 233 -30.01 -9.45 -12.78
CA PHE A 233 -28.54 -9.42 -12.90
C PHE A 233 -28.07 -10.09 -14.19
N TYR A 234 -28.53 -11.32 -14.46
CA TYR A 234 -28.11 -12.05 -15.66
C TYR A 234 -28.58 -11.36 -16.95
N ASN A 235 -29.82 -10.84 -16.94
CA ASN A 235 -30.42 -10.16 -18.09
C ASN A 235 -29.76 -8.81 -18.42
N TYR A 236 -29.28 -8.05 -17.42
CA TYR A 236 -28.74 -6.69 -17.64
C TYR A 236 -27.23 -6.56 -17.47
N TYR A 237 -26.60 -7.38 -16.63
CA TYR A 237 -25.24 -7.15 -16.14
C TYR A 237 -24.28 -8.34 -16.30
N GLY A 238 -24.76 -9.59 -16.29
CA GLY A 238 -23.90 -10.79 -16.25
C GLY A 238 -22.90 -10.95 -17.41
N ALA A 239 -23.17 -10.33 -18.56
CA ALA A 239 -22.23 -10.25 -19.68
C ALA A 239 -20.97 -9.42 -19.34
N TYR A 240 -21.08 -8.43 -18.46
CA TYR A 240 -20.05 -7.41 -18.17
C TYR A 240 -19.52 -7.44 -16.74
N TYR A 241 -20.27 -8.06 -15.84
CA TYR A 241 -19.99 -8.10 -14.41
C TYR A 241 -20.01 -9.54 -13.91
N GLY A 242 -19.15 -9.85 -12.95
CA GLY A 242 -19.39 -10.91 -11.98
C GLY A 242 -20.27 -10.39 -10.85
N CYS A 243 -21.03 -11.28 -10.21
CA CYS A 243 -21.67 -11.06 -8.92
C CYS A 243 -21.78 -12.41 -8.23
N TYR A 244 -21.25 -12.54 -7.01
CA TYR A 244 -21.21 -13.82 -6.30
C TYR A 244 -22.58 -14.22 -5.73
N GLN A 245 -23.41 -13.23 -5.38
CA GLN A 245 -24.81 -13.41 -4.97
C GLN A 245 -25.73 -12.43 -5.73
N PRO A 246 -26.17 -12.75 -6.95
CA PRO A 246 -27.25 -11.99 -7.57
C PRO A 246 -28.54 -12.28 -6.81
N ALA A 247 -29.08 -11.26 -6.14
CA ALA A 247 -30.30 -11.32 -5.33
C ALA A 247 -31.15 -10.05 -5.51
N ALA A 248 -32.24 -9.91 -4.76
CA ALA A 248 -33.04 -8.68 -4.74
C ALA A 248 -32.48 -7.70 -3.69
N GLY A 249 -31.73 -6.68 -4.10
CA GLY A 249 -31.03 -5.80 -3.15
C GLY A 249 -30.30 -4.64 -3.82
N GLN A 250 -29.70 -3.76 -3.02
CA GLN A 250 -28.98 -2.58 -3.50
C GLN A 250 -27.69 -3.00 -4.21
N ILE A 251 -27.45 -2.46 -5.41
CA ILE A 251 -26.26 -2.77 -6.21
C ILE A 251 -25.09 -1.93 -5.71
N TRP A 252 -24.02 -2.61 -5.29
CA TRP A 252 -22.72 -2.05 -4.97
C TRP A 252 -21.71 -2.45 -6.04
N ILE A 253 -20.92 -1.48 -6.50
CA ILE A 253 -19.82 -1.69 -7.45
C ILE A 253 -18.59 -1.96 -6.59
N VAL A 254 -18.08 -3.19 -6.60
CA VAL A 254 -16.82 -3.57 -5.92
C VAL A 254 -15.61 -3.32 -6.82
N LYS A 255 -15.79 -3.50 -8.13
CA LYS A 255 -14.83 -3.13 -9.16
C LYS A 255 -15.60 -2.70 -10.42
N PRO A 256 -15.32 -1.54 -11.04
CA PRO A 256 -15.97 -1.15 -12.27
C PRO A 256 -15.58 -2.09 -13.43
N ALA A 257 -16.50 -2.33 -14.37
CA ALA A 257 -16.15 -2.99 -15.62
C ALA A 257 -15.45 -2.00 -16.55
N LEU A 258 -14.35 -2.42 -17.19
CA LEU A 258 -13.57 -1.58 -18.09
C LEU A 258 -13.96 -1.84 -19.55
N VAL A 259 -14.10 -0.78 -20.35
CA VAL A 259 -14.35 -0.90 -21.78
C VAL A 259 -13.37 -0.07 -22.61
N ASP A 260 -13.04 -0.56 -23.79
CA ASP A 260 -12.28 0.18 -24.80
C ASP A 260 -13.22 0.72 -25.89
N ARG A 261 -12.92 1.92 -26.41
CA ARG A 261 -13.65 2.50 -27.54
C ARG A 261 -13.17 1.86 -28.85
N VAL A 262 -14.12 1.42 -29.68
CA VAL A 262 -13.85 0.76 -30.96
C VAL A 262 -14.71 1.36 -32.09
N ALA A 263 -14.44 0.99 -33.33
CA ALA A 263 -15.28 1.39 -34.46
C ALA A 263 -16.73 0.91 -34.25
N GLY A 264 -17.67 1.85 -34.23
CA GLY A 264 -19.11 1.57 -34.06
C GLY A 264 -19.61 1.40 -32.62
N GLY A 265 -18.76 1.50 -31.59
CA GLY A 265 -19.21 1.37 -30.19
C GLY A 265 -18.09 1.20 -29.18
N TRP A 266 -18.34 0.37 -28.16
CA TRP A 266 -17.38 0.01 -27.12
C TRP A 266 -17.35 -1.50 -26.90
N ARG A 267 -16.18 -2.03 -26.53
CA ARG A 267 -15.98 -3.45 -26.24
C ARG A 267 -15.55 -3.63 -24.79
N LEU A 268 -16.08 -4.66 -24.13
CA LEU A 268 -15.62 -5.05 -22.80
C LEU A 268 -14.13 -5.45 -22.86
N ARG A 269 -13.32 -4.79 -22.05
CA ARG A 269 -11.90 -5.10 -21.84
C ARG A 269 -11.73 -6.00 -20.62
N GLU A 270 -12.41 -5.67 -19.53
CA GLU A 270 -12.32 -6.41 -18.27
C GLU A 270 -13.68 -6.44 -17.56
N LYS A 271 -14.10 -7.61 -17.06
CA LYS A 271 -15.31 -7.72 -16.24
C LYS A 271 -15.14 -6.99 -14.91
N GLY A 272 -16.16 -6.23 -14.53
CA GLY A 272 -16.26 -5.67 -13.20
C GLY A 272 -16.79 -6.70 -12.19
N LEU A 273 -16.91 -6.27 -10.94
CA LEU A 273 -17.53 -7.04 -9.86
C LEU A 273 -18.63 -6.21 -9.18
N LEU A 274 -19.83 -6.77 -9.09
CA LEU A 274 -20.94 -6.25 -8.29
C LEU A 274 -21.15 -7.10 -7.04
N GLU A 275 -21.60 -6.43 -5.99
CA GLU A 275 -22.17 -7.00 -4.78
C GLU A 275 -23.62 -6.52 -4.68
N VAL A 276 -24.48 -7.35 -4.09
CA VAL A 276 -25.89 -7.00 -3.83
C VAL A 276 -26.08 -7.05 -2.33
N ARG A 277 -26.50 -5.94 -1.72
CA ARG A 277 -26.70 -5.83 -0.28
C ARG A 277 -28.17 -5.70 0.07
N ASP A 278 -28.59 -6.35 1.15
CA ASP A 278 -29.95 -6.23 1.66
C ASP A 278 -30.21 -4.81 2.17
N GLY A 279 -31.27 -4.18 1.65
CA GLY A 279 -31.54 -2.77 1.88
C GLY A 279 -32.21 -2.51 3.23
N ALA A 280 -31.41 -2.48 4.31
CA ALA A 280 -31.88 -2.20 5.67
C ALA A 280 -30.91 -1.35 6.55
N GLU A 281 -29.99 -0.59 5.97
CA GLU A 281 -29.22 0.43 6.70
C GLU A 281 -29.33 1.82 6.06
N THR A 282 -30.36 2.58 6.44
CA THR A 282 -30.33 4.04 6.35
C THR A 282 -29.44 4.58 7.46
N ILE A 283 -28.24 5.04 7.11
CA ILE A 283 -27.38 5.80 8.04
C ILE A 283 -28.12 7.09 8.42
N ALA A 284 -28.66 7.13 9.63
CA ALA A 284 -29.23 8.36 10.19
C ALA A 284 -28.10 9.38 10.44
N PRO A 285 -28.29 10.67 10.14
CA PRO A 285 -27.27 11.67 10.39
C PRO A 285 -27.02 11.81 11.90
N ALA A 286 -25.75 11.83 12.31
CA ALA A 286 -25.35 11.95 13.69
C ALA A 286 -25.91 13.24 14.32
N GLN A 287 -26.83 13.09 15.28
CA GLN A 287 -27.31 14.22 16.07
C GLN A 287 -26.23 14.64 17.06
N ALA A 288 -25.85 15.92 17.02
CA ALA A 288 -24.85 16.49 17.90
C ALA A 288 -25.35 16.49 19.36
N ALA A 289 -24.69 15.71 20.22
CA ALA A 289 -24.94 15.72 21.65
C ALA A 289 -24.34 17.00 22.29
N THR A 290 -25.13 18.06 22.37
CA THR A 290 -24.79 19.24 23.18
C THR A 290 -24.83 18.88 24.67
N GLN A 291 -23.67 18.70 25.29
CA GLN A 291 -23.57 18.67 26.75
C GLN A 291 -23.88 20.06 27.32
N LYS A 292 -25.08 20.22 27.90
CA LYS A 292 -25.32 21.27 28.89
C LYS A 292 -24.81 20.79 30.24
N SER A 293 -24.00 21.63 30.88
CA SER A 293 -23.61 21.46 32.27
C SER A 293 -24.79 21.82 33.18
N ASP A 294 -25.24 20.89 34.01
CA ASP A 294 -26.05 21.21 35.18
C ASP A 294 -25.40 20.66 36.45
N ARG A 295 -25.27 21.56 37.43
CA ARG A 295 -24.62 21.37 38.73
C ARG A 295 -25.71 21.44 39.79
N PRO A 296 -25.78 20.50 40.74
CA PRO A 296 -26.44 20.76 42.02
C PRO A 296 -25.41 21.06 43.10
N ALA A 297 -25.73 22.01 43.97
CA ALA A 297 -24.99 22.28 45.20
C ALA A 297 -25.87 21.96 46.41
N SER A 298 -25.20 21.63 47.52
CA SER A 298 -25.66 21.75 48.92
C SER A 298 -26.97 21.08 49.36
N VAL A 299 -26.84 20.10 50.27
CA VAL A 299 -27.62 20.04 51.52
C VAL A 299 -26.65 19.70 52.67
N GLN A 300 -26.79 20.37 53.82
CA GLN A 300 -26.10 20.06 55.07
C GLN A 300 -27.07 19.36 56.04
N THR A 301 -26.58 18.42 56.86
CA THR A 301 -26.95 18.15 58.29
C THR A 301 -26.08 16.98 58.79
N GLN A 302 -25.17 17.19 59.75
CA GLN A 302 -25.36 17.08 61.20
C GLN A 302 -25.41 15.65 61.79
N THR A 303 -24.35 15.31 62.52
CA THR A 303 -24.34 14.74 63.89
C THR A 303 -25.05 13.42 64.18
N THR A 304 -24.30 12.38 64.57
CA THR A 304 -24.42 11.67 65.87
C THR A 304 -23.35 10.59 66.06
N ALA A 305 -22.92 10.40 67.31
CA ALA A 305 -22.19 9.24 67.81
C ALA A 305 -22.89 8.73 69.09
N PRO A 306 -22.82 7.43 69.40
CA PRO A 306 -22.16 6.95 70.64
C PRO A 306 -21.15 5.80 70.36
N THR A 307 -20.07 5.57 71.14
CA THR A 307 -19.97 4.84 72.44
C THR A 307 -20.58 3.42 72.41
N SER A 308 -19.98 2.33 72.95
CA SER A 308 -18.91 2.16 73.97
C SER A 308 -18.19 0.78 73.89
N GLU A 309 -17.13 0.59 74.70
CA GLU A 309 -16.75 -0.66 75.44
C GLU A 309 -16.18 -1.91 74.69
N GLN A 310 -15.30 -2.76 75.28
CA GLN A 310 -14.44 -2.72 76.50
C GLN A 310 -13.38 -3.88 76.48
N VAL A 311 -12.48 -3.94 77.49
CA VAL A 311 -11.57 -5.07 77.90
C VAL A 311 -10.37 -5.43 76.97
N GLY A 312 -9.14 -5.70 77.44
CA GLY A 312 -8.56 -5.55 78.79
C GLY A 312 -7.15 -6.17 78.99
N THR A 313 -6.41 -5.60 79.95
CA THR A 313 -5.40 -6.22 80.87
C THR A 313 -4.13 -6.97 80.39
N GLN A 314 -2.96 -6.43 80.82
CA GLN A 314 -1.84 -7.12 81.54
C GLN A 314 -0.98 -8.17 80.76
N THR A 315 0.28 -8.52 81.10
CA THR A 315 1.19 -8.18 82.24
C THR A 315 2.69 -8.28 81.86
N ALA A 316 3.54 -7.91 82.82
CA ALA A 316 4.97 -7.63 82.74
C ALA A 316 5.97 -8.84 82.77
N ARG A 317 7.10 -8.69 82.06
CA ARG A 317 8.52 -8.69 82.56
C ARG A 317 9.32 -10.00 82.81
N ALA A 318 10.64 -9.86 82.56
CA ALA A 318 11.81 -10.71 82.89
C ALA A 318 12.01 -11.99 82.02
N GLY A 319 13.24 -12.41 81.65
CA GLY A 319 14.60 -11.91 81.91
C GLY A 319 15.58 -13.04 82.26
N THR A 320 16.90 -12.91 81.97
CA THR A 320 18.04 -13.89 82.10
C THR A 320 18.43 -14.63 80.78
N THR A 321 19.70 -15.00 80.46
CA THR A 321 21.05 -14.74 81.04
C THR A 321 22.19 -15.18 80.08
N GLN A 322 23.28 -14.39 79.94
CA GLN A 322 24.73 -14.70 79.69
C GLN A 322 25.15 -15.72 78.55
N GLN A 323 26.40 -15.82 78.03
CA GLN A 323 27.73 -15.23 78.31
C GLN A 323 28.69 -15.36 77.08
N ALA A 324 29.61 -14.39 76.88
CA ALA A 324 31.02 -14.41 76.39
C ALA A 324 31.50 -15.34 75.20
N THR A 325 32.63 -15.15 74.47
CA THR A 325 33.93 -14.44 74.68
C THR A 325 34.61 -13.94 73.37
N SER A 326 35.47 -12.90 73.49
CA SER A 326 36.72 -12.55 72.73
C SER A 326 36.72 -12.37 71.19
N THR A 327 36.99 -11.18 70.62
CA THR A 327 38.33 -10.56 70.29
C THR A 327 39.22 -11.38 69.34
N HIS A 328 39.87 -10.85 68.31
CA HIS A 328 40.46 -9.51 68.04
C HIS A 328 40.44 -9.17 66.51
N GLN A 329 40.97 -8.08 65.91
CA GLN A 329 41.75 -6.88 66.31
C GLN A 329 41.54 -5.72 65.28
N GLN A 330 41.82 -4.46 65.67
CA GLN A 330 42.28 -3.26 64.88
C GLN A 330 41.57 -2.85 63.54
N GLY A 331 41.41 -1.58 63.19
CA GLY A 331 41.74 -0.29 63.81
C GLY A 331 41.24 0.87 62.90
N ALA A 332 40.90 2.04 63.47
CA ALA A 332 40.05 3.03 62.79
C ALA A 332 40.80 4.20 62.09
N ALA A 333 40.17 4.81 61.07
CA ALA A 333 39.67 6.21 61.10
C ALA A 333 39.75 7.03 59.77
N THR A 334 38.73 7.88 59.61
CA THR A 334 38.71 9.23 58.98
C THR A 334 38.69 9.50 57.45
N ARG A 335 37.63 10.26 57.09
CA ARG A 335 37.48 11.34 56.08
C ARG A 335 37.33 10.99 54.59
N ALA A 336 36.43 11.77 53.97
CA ALA A 336 36.12 11.80 52.53
C ALA A 336 37.27 12.36 51.67
N PRO A 337 37.20 12.22 50.33
CA PRO A 337 36.95 13.44 49.54
C PRO A 337 36.06 13.25 48.29
N ALA A 338 36.03 14.29 47.45
CA ALA A 338 35.05 14.56 46.39
C ALA A 338 35.39 14.02 44.98
N ALA A 339 34.56 14.41 44.01
CA ALA A 339 34.51 13.96 42.61
C ALA A 339 35.81 14.13 41.78
N PRO A 340 35.98 13.34 40.69
CA PRO A 340 37.06 13.52 39.73
C PRO A 340 36.69 14.45 38.56
N ARG A 341 37.65 15.30 38.17
CA ARG A 341 37.73 15.95 36.85
C ARG A 341 38.76 15.23 35.96
N THR A 342 38.64 15.49 34.66
CA THR A 342 39.53 15.11 33.56
C THR A 342 41.02 15.41 33.75
N THR A 343 41.87 14.48 33.29
CA THR A 343 43.25 14.71 32.81
C THR A 343 43.52 13.88 31.53
N THR A 344 44.72 14.00 30.95
CA THR A 344 44.94 13.98 29.48
C THR A 344 46.40 13.66 29.08
N ILE A 345 46.66 13.43 27.77
CA ILE A 345 47.98 13.37 27.05
C ILE A 345 48.97 12.24 27.49
N PRO A 346 50.01 11.84 26.70
CA PRO A 346 50.56 12.40 25.45
C PRO A 346 50.89 11.42 24.27
N SER A 347 51.52 12.02 23.25
CA SER A 347 51.85 11.64 21.86
C SER A 347 53.01 10.68 21.56
N THR A 348 52.98 10.01 20.40
CA THR A 348 53.92 10.05 19.22
C THR A 348 53.54 8.91 18.25
N VAL A 349 53.73 8.93 16.91
CA VAL A 349 54.97 8.89 16.11
C VAL A 349 54.62 9.21 14.63
N ARG A 350 55.60 9.69 13.83
CA ARG A 350 55.50 9.99 12.38
C ARG A 350 56.22 8.91 11.55
N PRO A 351 55.78 8.61 10.31
CA PRO A 351 56.77 8.38 9.24
C PRO A 351 56.47 9.13 7.93
N GLN A 352 57.38 8.97 6.96
CA GLN A 352 57.58 9.90 5.84
C GLN A 352 56.91 9.51 4.50
N THR A 353 56.87 10.50 3.62
CA THR A 353 56.48 10.46 2.19
C THR A 353 57.39 9.61 1.30
N LYS A 354 56.83 8.84 0.36
CA LYS A 354 57.39 8.60 -1.00
C LYS A 354 56.27 8.44 -2.04
N SER A 355 56.40 9.08 -3.20
CA SER A 355 55.42 9.03 -4.30
C SER A 355 55.72 7.92 -5.30
N LYS A 356 54.68 7.28 -5.85
CA LYS A 356 54.74 6.45 -7.07
C LYS A 356 53.41 6.49 -7.84
N VAL A 357 53.28 7.43 -8.77
CA VAL A 357 52.29 7.40 -9.87
C VAL A 357 53.00 7.96 -11.11
N PRO A 358 53.42 7.11 -12.06
CA PRO A 358 52.80 7.18 -13.38
C PRO A 358 52.86 5.85 -14.17
N VAL A 359 51.76 5.07 -14.20
CA VAL A 359 51.61 3.93 -15.13
C VAL A 359 50.17 3.82 -15.69
N LEU A 360 49.16 4.05 -14.84
CA LEU A 360 47.74 3.85 -15.19
C LEU A 360 47.17 4.81 -16.26
N ILE A 361 47.79 5.97 -16.49
CA ILE A 361 47.24 6.99 -17.41
C ILE A 361 47.52 6.63 -18.88
N ALA A 362 48.64 5.96 -19.18
CA ALA A 362 49.00 5.60 -20.56
C ALA A 362 48.08 4.51 -21.15
N GLY A 363 47.69 3.51 -20.35
CA GLY A 363 46.82 2.42 -20.82
C GLY A 363 45.41 2.86 -21.22
N LEU A 364 44.83 3.83 -20.50
CA LEU A 364 43.49 4.36 -20.80
C LEU A 364 43.43 5.08 -22.15
N VAL A 365 44.50 5.81 -22.53
CA VAL A 365 44.55 6.53 -23.81
C VAL A 365 44.63 5.56 -24.99
N VAL A 366 45.40 4.48 -24.88
CA VAL A 366 45.51 3.46 -25.95
C VAL A 366 44.17 2.74 -26.17
N CYS A 367 43.47 2.36 -25.09
CA CYS A 367 42.15 1.73 -25.20
C CYS A 367 41.09 2.66 -25.83
N LEU A 368 41.11 3.97 -25.51
CA LEU A 368 40.19 4.94 -26.10
C LEU A 368 40.43 5.15 -27.60
N ILE A 369 41.70 5.20 -28.04
CA ILE A 369 42.05 5.29 -29.47
C ILE A 369 41.61 4.02 -30.22
N GLY A 370 41.82 2.84 -29.64
CA GLY A 370 41.36 1.57 -30.22
C GLY A 370 39.82 1.52 -30.38
N LEU A 371 39.07 1.98 -29.39
CA LEU A 371 37.61 2.00 -29.43
C LEU A 371 37.07 3.01 -30.47
N LEU A 372 37.70 4.18 -30.61
CA LEU A 372 37.34 5.18 -31.61
C LEU A 372 37.58 4.68 -33.05
N LEU A 373 38.67 3.94 -33.28
CA LEU A 373 38.95 3.31 -34.58
C LEU A 373 37.95 2.21 -34.92
N LEU A 374 37.44 1.46 -33.93
CA LEU A 374 36.44 0.42 -34.13
C LEU A 374 35.04 0.98 -34.48
N ILE A 375 34.69 2.16 -33.97
CA ILE A 375 33.42 2.83 -34.30
C ILE A 375 33.47 3.43 -35.72
N ALA A 376 34.65 3.89 -36.17
CA ALA A 376 34.85 4.44 -37.50
C ALA A 376 34.67 3.40 -38.65
N THR A 377 34.92 2.12 -38.40
CA THR A 377 34.77 1.06 -39.41
C THR A 377 33.33 0.54 -39.57
N LEU A 378 32.46 0.77 -38.60
CA LEU A 378 31.06 0.29 -38.61
C LEU A 378 30.06 1.28 -39.25
N SER A 379 30.53 2.45 -39.70
CA SER A 379 29.67 3.53 -40.23
C SER A 379 29.66 3.66 -41.77
N LYS A 380 30.09 2.63 -42.51
CA LYS A 380 30.07 2.59 -43.98
C LYS A 380 29.49 1.28 -44.54
N SER A 381 28.16 1.21 -44.58
CA SER A 381 27.39 0.36 -45.51
C SER A 381 26.11 1.11 -45.86
N GLY A 382 26.01 1.57 -47.10
CA GLY A 382 24.97 2.49 -47.55
C GLY A 382 23.70 1.81 -48.08
N SER A 383 22.66 2.62 -48.23
CA SER A 383 21.35 2.26 -48.79
C SER A 383 21.42 1.78 -50.24
N GLN A 384 20.48 0.91 -50.62
CA GLN A 384 19.86 0.97 -51.95
C GLN A 384 18.34 0.87 -51.84
N ALA A 385 17.67 1.68 -52.66
CA ALA A 385 16.24 1.61 -52.88
C ALA A 385 15.99 1.18 -54.33
N THR A 386 15.03 0.29 -54.53
CA THR A 386 14.40 0.06 -55.84
C THR A 386 12.90 -0.11 -55.64
N ASN A 387 12.13 0.37 -56.62
CA ASN A 387 10.70 0.63 -56.52
C ASN A 387 10.04 0.16 -57.83
N ILE A 388 9.29 -0.96 -57.81
CA ILE A 388 8.60 -1.48 -59.01
C ILE A 388 7.24 -2.11 -58.63
N ASN A 389 6.17 -1.43 -59.05
CA ASN A 389 4.84 -1.86 -59.49
C ASN A 389 4.14 -3.12 -58.90
N ALA A 390 2.89 -2.93 -58.49
CA ALA A 390 1.83 -3.94 -58.58
C ALA A 390 1.39 -4.16 -60.05
N PRO A 391 0.75 -5.30 -60.37
CA PRO A 391 -0.72 -5.31 -60.36
C PRO A 391 -1.30 -6.56 -59.69
N GLY A 392 -2.58 -6.50 -59.30
CA GLY A 392 -3.27 -7.64 -58.69
C GLY A 392 -4.21 -8.36 -59.65
N SER A 393 -4.77 -9.49 -59.22
CA SER A 393 -6.13 -9.95 -59.53
C SER A 393 -6.53 -11.18 -58.71
N ALA A 394 -7.83 -11.39 -58.63
CA ALA A 394 -8.51 -12.46 -57.91
C ALA A 394 -7.98 -13.89 -58.16
N ASN A 395 -8.13 -14.75 -57.16
CA ASN A 395 -9.11 -15.83 -57.33
C ASN A 395 -9.66 -16.36 -56.01
N SER A 396 -10.98 -16.56 -55.98
CA SER A 396 -11.67 -17.33 -54.96
C SER A 396 -11.50 -18.82 -55.24
N ILE A 397 -11.29 -19.62 -54.19
CA ILE A 397 -11.66 -21.04 -54.22
C ILE A 397 -12.61 -21.29 -53.04
N ASN A 398 -13.72 -21.91 -53.39
CA ASN A 398 -14.87 -22.18 -52.56
C ASN A 398 -14.81 -23.65 -52.10
N SER A 399 -15.04 -23.91 -50.81
CA SER A 399 -15.21 -25.29 -50.32
C SER A 399 -16.30 -25.34 -49.24
N ASN A 400 -17.54 -25.43 -49.71
CA ASN A 400 -18.68 -25.85 -48.90
C ASN A 400 -18.44 -27.27 -48.34
N GLY A 401 -18.38 -27.39 -47.02
CA GLY A 401 -18.39 -28.67 -46.30
C GLY A 401 -19.61 -28.73 -45.40
N VAL A 402 -20.75 -29.17 -45.94
CA VAL A 402 -22.01 -29.29 -45.21
C VAL A 402 -21.94 -30.48 -44.24
N ASN A 403 -22.35 -30.28 -42.99
CA ASN A 403 -23.14 -31.29 -42.29
C ASN A 403 -24.17 -30.64 -41.36
N LYS A 404 -25.42 -31.10 -41.49
CA LYS A 404 -26.62 -30.60 -40.79
C LYS A 404 -27.00 -31.52 -39.62
N SER A 405 -27.79 -30.95 -38.73
CA SER A 405 -28.69 -31.63 -37.78
C SER A 405 -28.03 -32.22 -36.51
N ALA A 406 -28.72 -32.26 -35.36
CA ALA A 406 -30.15 -32.01 -35.14
C ALA A 406 -30.43 -31.06 -33.96
N SER A 407 -31.58 -30.37 -34.05
CA SER A 407 -32.24 -29.74 -32.90
C SER A 407 -32.91 -30.81 -32.04
N GLY A 408 -32.89 -30.62 -30.72
CA GLY A 408 -33.51 -31.51 -29.76
C GLY A 408 -33.88 -30.76 -28.48
N ASN A 409 -34.97 -30.01 -28.50
CA ASN A 409 -35.56 -29.47 -27.29
C ASN A 409 -36.04 -30.63 -26.40
N ASN A 410 -35.63 -30.65 -25.14
CA ASN A 410 -36.49 -31.18 -24.10
C ASN A 410 -36.27 -30.44 -22.78
N ALA A 411 -37.32 -29.83 -22.26
CA ALA A 411 -37.33 -29.23 -20.94
C ALA A 411 -37.91 -30.24 -19.96
N ASN A 412 -37.15 -30.57 -18.91
CA ASN A 412 -37.78 -30.98 -17.65
C ASN A 412 -36.87 -30.65 -16.46
N GLY A 413 -37.49 -30.26 -15.36
CA GLY A 413 -36.79 -29.60 -14.25
C GLY A 413 -35.94 -30.53 -13.40
N GLY A 414 -34.78 -30.04 -12.99
CA GLY A 414 -34.00 -30.57 -11.87
C GLY A 414 -33.53 -29.40 -11.01
N ASN A 415 -33.89 -29.39 -9.72
CA ASN A 415 -33.51 -28.34 -8.78
C ASN A 415 -31.98 -28.27 -8.64
N SER A 416 -31.34 -27.31 -9.31
CA SER A 416 -30.00 -26.87 -8.93
C SER A 416 -30.13 -25.97 -7.71
N ALA A 417 -29.79 -26.51 -6.54
CA ALA A 417 -29.74 -25.74 -5.30
C ALA A 417 -28.76 -24.57 -5.47
N HIS A 418 -29.28 -23.34 -5.45
CA HIS A 418 -28.45 -22.14 -5.57
C HIS A 418 -27.76 -21.84 -4.23
N THR A 419 -26.49 -22.22 -4.12
CA THR A 419 -25.67 -21.88 -2.96
C THR A 419 -25.43 -20.37 -2.89
N VAL A 420 -25.82 -19.76 -1.78
CA VAL A 420 -25.67 -18.33 -1.49
C VAL A 420 -24.23 -18.09 -0.99
N ALA A 421 -23.37 -17.50 -1.82
CA ALA A 421 -21.92 -17.41 -1.59
C ALA A 421 -21.50 -16.26 -0.64
N PRO A 422 -20.96 -16.50 0.57
CA PRO A 422 -20.88 -15.52 1.66
C PRO A 422 -20.19 -14.19 1.34
N SER A 423 -20.66 -13.13 2.01
CA SER A 423 -20.07 -11.78 1.99
C SER A 423 -18.65 -11.77 2.58
N THR A 424 -17.72 -11.03 1.97
CA THR A 424 -16.35 -10.87 2.48
C THR A 424 -16.33 -10.29 3.90
N PRO A 425 -15.77 -10.98 4.90
CA PRO A 425 -15.64 -10.44 6.24
C PRO A 425 -14.77 -9.18 6.29
N ALA A 426 -15.06 -8.29 7.25
CA ALA A 426 -14.28 -7.08 7.46
C ALA A 426 -12.80 -7.41 7.71
N ASN A 427 -11.90 -6.60 7.15
CA ASN A 427 -10.44 -6.78 7.18
C ASN A 427 -9.90 -8.10 6.59
N MET A 428 -10.70 -8.84 5.82
CA MET A 428 -10.25 -9.99 5.04
C MET A 428 -10.31 -9.72 3.54
N VAL A 429 -9.54 -10.47 2.75
CA VAL A 429 -9.58 -10.47 1.28
C VAL A 429 -10.01 -11.84 0.77
N TYR A 430 -10.82 -11.86 -0.29
CA TYR A 430 -11.27 -13.09 -0.94
C TYR A 430 -10.16 -13.67 -1.82
N VAL A 431 -9.86 -14.95 -1.60
CA VAL A 431 -8.93 -15.74 -2.39
C VAL A 431 -9.75 -16.80 -3.15
N PRO A 432 -9.78 -16.76 -4.50
CA PRO A 432 -10.73 -17.55 -5.29
C PRO A 432 -10.42 -19.06 -5.32
N GLY A 433 -9.34 -19.50 -4.68
CA GLY A 433 -8.84 -20.87 -4.79
C GLY A 433 -8.40 -21.23 -6.22
N GLY A 434 -8.10 -22.50 -6.43
CA GLY A 434 -7.65 -23.02 -7.72
C GLY A 434 -6.53 -24.05 -7.59
N GLU A 435 -6.03 -24.51 -8.72
CA GLU A 435 -4.80 -25.30 -8.81
C GLU A 435 -3.60 -24.38 -9.06
N PHE A 436 -2.50 -24.65 -8.37
CA PHE A 436 -1.22 -23.98 -8.57
C PHE A 436 -0.05 -24.93 -8.34
N GLU A 437 1.12 -24.54 -8.83
CA GLU A 437 2.38 -25.24 -8.61
C GLU A 437 3.03 -24.71 -7.32
N MET A 438 2.83 -25.42 -6.21
CA MET A 438 3.33 -25.07 -4.88
C MET A 438 4.82 -25.35 -4.73
N GLY A 439 5.55 -24.46 -4.06
CA GLY A 439 6.99 -24.56 -3.88
C GLY A 439 7.81 -24.03 -5.06
N GLY A 440 9.09 -24.37 -5.06
CA GLY A 440 10.11 -23.86 -5.98
C GLY A 440 11.13 -22.94 -5.31
N GLY A 441 11.94 -22.28 -6.14
CA GLY A 441 13.04 -21.42 -5.68
C GLY A 441 14.30 -22.22 -5.30
N ASP A 442 15.21 -21.57 -4.59
CA ASP A 442 16.57 -22.09 -4.34
C ASP A 442 16.69 -22.92 -3.06
N ASP A 443 15.63 -22.97 -2.23
CA ASP A 443 15.62 -23.68 -0.95
C ASP A 443 15.36 -25.20 -1.11
N PRO A 444 16.26 -26.08 -0.62
CA PRO A 444 16.10 -27.54 -0.70
C PRO A 444 14.86 -28.14 -0.02
N LEU A 445 14.22 -27.42 0.92
CA LEU A 445 13.02 -27.86 1.65
C LEU A 445 11.72 -27.35 1.03
N SER A 446 11.82 -26.40 0.11
CA SER A 446 10.73 -25.85 -0.71
C SER A 446 10.60 -26.58 -2.07
N GLN A 447 11.25 -27.73 -2.21
CA GLN A 447 11.37 -28.50 -3.45
C GLN A 447 11.01 -29.98 -3.23
N PRO A 448 10.51 -30.70 -4.25
CA PRO A 448 10.22 -30.23 -5.60
C PRO A 448 8.93 -29.39 -5.65
N GLN A 449 8.83 -28.56 -6.69
CA GLN A 449 7.57 -27.90 -7.04
C GLN A 449 6.52 -28.94 -7.46
N HIS A 450 5.29 -28.83 -6.97
CA HIS A 450 4.23 -29.82 -7.17
C HIS A 450 2.83 -29.20 -7.20
N LYS A 451 1.88 -29.84 -7.88
CA LYS A 451 0.51 -29.34 -8.00
C LYS A 451 -0.27 -29.51 -6.70
N VAL A 452 -0.91 -28.43 -6.27
CA VAL A 452 -1.84 -28.39 -5.13
C VAL A 452 -3.11 -27.66 -5.55
N ARG A 453 -4.27 -28.15 -5.09
CA ARG A 453 -5.56 -27.43 -5.19
C ARG A 453 -5.92 -26.85 -3.83
N VAL A 454 -6.15 -25.54 -3.78
CA VAL A 454 -6.79 -24.86 -2.64
C VAL A 454 -8.24 -24.55 -2.99
N GLN A 455 -9.13 -24.67 -2.01
CA GLN A 455 -10.53 -24.22 -2.15
C GLN A 455 -10.60 -22.68 -2.12
N PRO A 456 -11.74 -22.06 -2.45
CA PRO A 456 -11.95 -20.63 -2.23
C PRO A 456 -12.09 -20.32 -0.72
N PHE A 457 -11.44 -19.27 -0.23
CA PHE A 457 -11.39 -18.88 1.19
C PHE A 457 -11.23 -17.36 1.36
N PHE A 458 -11.37 -16.86 2.58
CA PHE A 458 -10.95 -15.50 2.95
C PHE A 458 -9.65 -15.57 3.76
N ILE A 459 -8.72 -14.62 3.54
CA ILE A 459 -7.51 -14.45 4.38
C ILE A 459 -7.47 -13.04 4.97
N ASP A 460 -6.95 -12.89 6.19
CA ASP A 460 -6.75 -11.58 6.79
C ASP A 460 -5.84 -10.71 5.90
N LYS A 461 -6.27 -9.47 5.69
CA LYS A 461 -5.58 -8.48 4.86
C LYS A 461 -4.18 -8.13 5.40
N TYR A 462 -4.00 -8.28 6.71
CA TYR A 462 -2.82 -7.97 7.51
C TYR A 462 -2.52 -9.14 8.45
N GLU A 463 -1.34 -9.20 9.03
CA GLU A 463 -1.09 -9.98 10.26
C GLU A 463 -2.01 -9.48 11.39
N VAL A 464 -2.34 -10.35 12.35
CA VAL A 464 -3.11 -9.97 13.53
C VAL A 464 -2.35 -8.91 14.32
N THR A 465 -3.00 -7.81 14.73
CA THR A 465 -2.32 -6.73 15.43
C THR A 465 -2.23 -6.96 16.94
N CYS A 466 -1.32 -6.26 17.61
CA CYS A 466 -1.27 -6.24 19.07
C CYS A 466 -2.58 -5.74 19.70
N THR A 467 -3.27 -4.78 19.07
CA THR A 467 -4.59 -4.32 19.53
C THR A 467 -5.66 -5.40 19.43
N ASP A 468 -5.70 -6.16 18.34
CA ASP A 468 -6.69 -7.24 18.17
C ASP A 468 -6.41 -8.38 19.18
N TYR A 469 -5.14 -8.76 19.34
CA TYR A 469 -4.73 -9.80 20.30
C TYR A 469 -4.97 -9.38 21.77
N ALA A 470 -4.89 -8.09 22.09
CA ALA A 470 -5.25 -7.58 23.42
C ALA A 470 -6.76 -7.72 23.71
N GLN A 471 -7.63 -7.63 22.70
CA GLN A 471 -9.06 -7.88 22.87
C GLN A 471 -9.32 -9.35 23.22
N PHE A 472 -8.63 -10.28 22.57
CA PHE A 472 -8.67 -11.71 22.90
C PHE A 472 -8.23 -11.99 24.34
N ILE A 473 -7.10 -11.44 24.78
CA ILE A 473 -6.62 -11.56 26.17
C ILE A 473 -7.69 -11.03 27.15
N SER A 474 -8.23 -9.84 26.89
CA SER A 474 -9.24 -9.20 27.74
C SER A 474 -10.56 -10.00 27.80
N ALA A 475 -10.97 -10.62 26.69
CA ALA A 475 -12.21 -11.39 26.60
C ALA A 475 -12.13 -12.80 27.19
N THR A 476 -10.94 -13.40 27.25
CA THR A 476 -10.76 -14.82 27.59
C THR A 476 -9.91 -15.08 28.83
N GLY A 477 -9.14 -14.09 29.30
CA GLY A 477 -8.13 -14.28 30.34
C GLY A 477 -6.88 -15.04 29.86
N HIS A 478 -6.70 -15.22 28.55
CA HIS A 478 -5.52 -15.89 27.99
C HIS A 478 -4.21 -15.21 28.42
N HIS A 479 -3.15 -15.99 28.59
CA HIS A 479 -1.83 -15.44 28.93
C HIS A 479 -1.34 -14.46 27.87
N ALA A 480 -0.83 -13.32 28.34
CA ALA A 480 -0.21 -12.32 27.51
C ALA A 480 1.22 -12.73 27.08
N PRO A 481 1.71 -12.26 25.92
CA PRO A 481 3.07 -12.51 25.47
C PRO A 481 4.14 -12.00 26.45
N ALA A 482 5.32 -12.61 26.42
CA ALA A 482 6.45 -12.15 27.21
C ALA A 482 6.81 -10.69 26.86
N GLY A 483 6.99 -9.84 27.89
CA GLY A 483 7.30 -8.41 27.73
C GLY A 483 6.08 -7.49 27.66
N TRP A 484 4.85 -8.01 27.55
CA TRP A 484 3.63 -7.23 27.77
C TRP A 484 3.45 -6.97 29.27
N GLN A 485 2.98 -5.78 29.64
CA GLN A 485 2.81 -5.38 31.04
C GLN A 485 1.32 -5.32 31.36
N ASN A 486 0.87 -5.99 32.43
CA ASN A 486 -0.55 -6.02 32.84
C ASN A 486 -1.53 -6.40 31.71
N GLY A 487 -1.10 -7.29 30.80
CA GLY A 487 -1.91 -7.70 29.64
C GLY A 487 -1.93 -6.71 28.47
N THR A 488 -1.16 -5.61 28.51
CA THR A 488 -1.08 -4.61 27.44
C THR A 488 0.27 -4.63 26.70
N TYR A 489 0.20 -4.34 25.40
CA TYR A 489 1.36 -4.22 24.52
C TYR A 489 2.17 -2.94 24.80
N PRO A 490 3.46 -2.89 24.41
CA PRO A 490 4.28 -1.69 24.57
C PRO A 490 3.69 -0.46 23.83
N ASN A 491 3.93 0.73 24.37
CA ASN A 491 3.47 1.98 23.75
C ASN A 491 3.97 2.10 22.29
N GLY A 492 3.05 2.41 21.36
CA GLY A 492 3.35 2.49 19.92
C GLY A 492 3.41 1.15 19.18
N TRP A 493 2.91 0.06 19.79
CA TRP A 493 2.82 -1.27 19.15
C TRP A 493 1.40 -1.66 18.69
N ALA A 494 0.39 -0.82 18.94
CA ALA A 494 -1.02 -1.10 18.63
C ALA A 494 -1.25 -1.78 17.26
N HIS A 495 -0.72 -1.18 16.19
CA HIS A 495 -0.88 -1.65 14.81
C HIS A 495 0.32 -2.48 14.30
N ARG A 496 1.20 -2.97 15.18
CA ARG A 496 2.26 -3.93 14.82
C ARG A 496 1.72 -5.36 14.89
N PRO A 497 2.25 -6.29 14.10
CA PRO A 497 1.88 -7.71 14.21
C PRO A 497 2.14 -8.20 15.63
N ILE A 498 1.24 -9.02 16.18
CA ILE A 498 1.52 -9.78 17.39
C ILE A 498 2.63 -10.80 17.08
N THR A 499 3.68 -10.82 17.89
CA THR A 499 4.73 -11.85 17.86
C THR A 499 5.08 -12.32 19.27
N GLY A 500 5.98 -13.31 19.39
CA GLY A 500 6.39 -13.84 20.70
C GLY A 500 5.40 -14.84 21.28
N ILE A 501 4.51 -15.39 20.46
CA ILE A 501 3.50 -16.38 20.84
C ILE A 501 3.75 -17.72 20.16
N ASP A 502 3.36 -18.80 20.84
CA ASP A 502 3.44 -20.15 20.31
C ASP A 502 2.26 -20.46 19.37
N TRP A 503 2.27 -21.65 18.76
CA TRP A 503 1.25 -22.03 17.79
C TRP A 503 -0.11 -22.27 18.46
N ASP A 504 -0.11 -22.85 19.66
CA ASP A 504 -1.33 -23.13 20.44
C ASP A 504 -2.08 -21.82 20.74
N ALA A 505 -1.36 -20.76 21.12
CA ALA A 505 -1.91 -19.42 21.37
C ALA A 505 -2.43 -18.73 20.09
N ALA A 506 -1.70 -18.81 18.97
CA ALA A 506 -2.14 -18.28 17.68
C ALA A 506 -3.42 -18.97 17.17
N ASN A 507 -3.49 -20.30 17.33
CA ASN A 507 -4.66 -21.10 16.99
C ASN A 507 -5.85 -20.82 17.94
N ALA A 508 -5.61 -20.62 19.23
CA ALA A 508 -6.64 -20.25 20.20
C ALA A 508 -7.27 -18.87 19.89
N TYR A 509 -6.47 -17.88 19.52
CA TYR A 509 -6.98 -16.60 19.00
C TYR A 509 -7.83 -16.82 17.74
N ALA A 510 -7.34 -17.60 16.77
CA ALA A 510 -8.05 -17.80 15.52
C ALA A 510 -9.44 -18.42 15.76
N GLN A 511 -9.53 -19.41 16.65
CA GLN A 511 -10.80 -20.03 17.06
C GLN A 511 -11.73 -19.04 17.77
N TRP A 512 -11.21 -18.23 18.70
CA TRP A 512 -11.97 -17.17 19.38
C TRP A 512 -12.52 -16.13 18.38
N ALA A 513 -11.75 -15.78 17.36
CA ALA A 513 -12.16 -14.87 16.28
C ALA A 513 -13.11 -15.51 15.25
N HIS A 514 -13.57 -16.76 15.47
CA HIS A 514 -14.38 -17.56 14.54
C HIS A 514 -13.70 -17.77 13.16
N LYS A 515 -12.38 -17.91 13.17
CA LYS A 515 -11.49 -18.16 12.03
C LYS A 515 -10.66 -19.43 12.28
N ARG A 516 -9.67 -19.69 11.43
CA ARG A 516 -8.59 -20.68 11.65
C ARG A 516 -7.25 -20.15 11.14
N LEU A 517 -6.16 -20.83 11.46
CA LEU A 517 -4.88 -20.56 10.79
C LEU A 517 -4.91 -21.04 9.32
N PRO A 518 -4.22 -20.36 8.39
CA PRO A 518 -4.05 -20.83 7.02
C PRO A 518 -3.32 -22.17 7.00
N THR A 519 -3.65 -23.05 6.06
CA THR A 519 -2.71 -24.10 5.64
C THR A 519 -1.53 -23.46 4.91
N GLU A 520 -0.40 -24.17 4.82
CA GLU A 520 0.76 -23.69 4.06
C GLU A 520 0.40 -23.40 2.59
N ALA A 521 -0.41 -24.26 1.97
CA ALA A 521 -0.83 -24.11 0.58
C ALA A 521 -1.71 -22.87 0.36
N GLU A 522 -2.65 -22.61 1.27
CA GLU A 522 -3.49 -21.41 1.25
C GLU A 522 -2.64 -20.15 1.40
N TRP A 523 -1.68 -20.16 2.33
CA TRP A 523 -0.77 -19.05 2.54
C TRP A 523 0.05 -18.76 1.28
N GLU A 524 0.67 -19.78 0.66
CA GLU A 524 1.48 -19.60 -0.55
C GLU A 524 0.65 -19.10 -1.73
N PHE A 525 -0.54 -19.69 -1.93
CA PHE A 525 -1.46 -19.26 -2.96
C PHE A 525 -1.89 -17.80 -2.74
N ALA A 526 -2.27 -17.42 -1.51
CA ALA A 526 -2.63 -16.05 -1.17
C ALA A 526 -1.48 -15.05 -1.40
N ALA A 527 -0.22 -15.49 -1.21
CA ALA A 527 0.96 -14.67 -1.42
C ALA A 527 1.30 -14.47 -2.92
N ARG A 528 1.09 -15.48 -3.77
CA ARG A 528 1.67 -15.52 -5.13
C ARG A 528 0.71 -15.83 -6.29
N GLY A 529 -0.46 -16.37 -6.02
CA GLY A 529 -1.38 -16.85 -7.04
C GLY A 529 -0.78 -18.00 -7.87
N THR A 530 -1.12 -18.05 -9.16
CA THR A 530 -0.80 -19.18 -10.05
C THR A 530 0.42 -18.96 -10.96
N ASP A 531 1.05 -17.78 -10.95
CA ASP A 531 2.08 -17.39 -11.92
C ASP A 531 3.53 -17.68 -11.49
N GLY A 532 3.72 -18.28 -10.32
CA GLY A 532 5.03 -18.72 -9.84
C GLY A 532 5.95 -17.63 -9.31
N ARG A 533 5.47 -16.39 -9.11
CA ARG A 533 6.30 -15.25 -8.66
C ARG A 533 7.08 -15.52 -7.35
N ARG A 534 8.34 -15.05 -7.29
CA ARG A 534 9.26 -15.18 -6.11
C ARG A 534 8.84 -14.30 -4.93
N TYR A 535 8.29 -13.13 -5.19
CA TYR A 535 7.76 -12.18 -4.21
C TYR A 535 6.30 -11.81 -4.57
N PRO A 536 5.47 -11.34 -3.63
CA PRO A 536 4.07 -10.98 -3.90
C PRO A 536 3.89 -10.00 -5.07
N TRP A 537 4.87 -9.10 -5.27
CA TRP A 537 4.91 -8.08 -6.33
C TRP A 537 5.67 -8.49 -7.60
N GLY A 538 6.18 -9.72 -7.72
CA GLY A 538 6.93 -10.19 -8.90
C GLY A 538 8.24 -10.92 -8.56
N ASN A 539 9.18 -10.98 -9.50
CA ASN A 539 10.41 -11.77 -9.34
C ASN A 539 11.63 -10.97 -8.85
N ASP A 540 11.64 -9.66 -9.06
CA ASP A 540 12.75 -8.79 -8.64
C ASP A 540 12.55 -8.26 -7.21
N TRP A 541 13.62 -8.25 -6.42
CA TRP A 541 13.61 -7.69 -5.07
C TRP A 541 13.37 -6.17 -5.10
N ARG A 542 12.44 -5.70 -4.26
CA ARG A 542 12.10 -4.28 -4.12
C ARG A 542 12.16 -3.90 -2.64
N ALA A 543 13.25 -3.25 -2.21
CA ALA A 543 13.47 -2.89 -0.80
C ALA A 543 12.35 -2.01 -0.18
N ALA A 544 11.58 -1.28 -0.99
CA ALA A 544 10.44 -0.47 -0.54
C ALA A 544 9.08 -1.20 -0.63
N ALA A 545 9.09 -2.53 -0.77
CA ALA A 545 7.91 -3.39 -0.86
C ALA A 545 7.80 -4.41 0.29
N ALA A 546 8.81 -4.54 1.14
CA ALA A 546 8.76 -5.40 2.33
C ALA A 546 9.72 -4.94 3.42
N ASN A 547 9.29 -5.07 4.67
CA ASN A 547 10.13 -4.87 5.84
C ASN A 547 11.05 -6.10 6.06
N ALA A 548 12.15 -6.21 5.31
CA ALA A 548 13.09 -7.34 5.39
C ALA A 548 14.53 -7.01 4.89
N ASP A 549 15.21 -8.03 4.36
CA ASP A 549 16.58 -8.00 3.80
C ASP A 549 17.66 -7.51 4.78
N ARG A 550 17.44 -7.74 6.08
CA ARG A 550 18.33 -7.32 7.19
C ARG A 550 18.60 -5.81 7.26
N THR A 551 17.78 -5.00 6.58
CA THR A 551 17.85 -3.53 6.63
C THR A 551 16.94 -2.91 7.69
N ALA A 552 15.99 -3.69 8.21
CA ALA A 552 14.97 -3.27 9.15
C ALA A 552 15.48 -3.18 10.59
N GLN A 553 14.92 -2.24 11.36
CA GLN A 553 15.24 -2.05 12.79
C GLN A 553 14.28 -2.78 13.74
N GLY A 554 13.21 -3.40 13.21
CA GLY A 554 12.18 -4.06 14.00
C GLY A 554 10.92 -4.34 13.18
N LEU A 555 9.88 -4.81 13.86
CA LEU A 555 8.51 -4.90 13.31
C LEU A 555 8.02 -3.51 12.89
N ALA A 556 7.41 -3.43 11.72
CA ALA A 556 6.68 -2.25 11.24
C ALA A 556 5.20 -2.34 11.66
N GLU A 557 4.46 -1.25 11.48
CA GLU A 557 3.00 -1.33 11.49
C GLU A 557 2.52 -2.11 10.26
N VAL A 558 1.46 -2.91 10.43
CA VAL A 558 0.90 -3.70 9.34
C VAL A 558 0.39 -2.79 8.23
N GLY A 559 0.64 -3.16 6.98
CA GLY A 559 0.25 -2.36 5.82
C GLY A 559 1.19 -1.22 5.45
N ALA A 560 2.28 -0.99 6.19
CA ALA A 560 3.24 0.08 5.90
C ALA A 560 3.85 -0.02 4.49
N ASN A 561 3.96 -1.24 3.93
CA ASN A 561 4.54 -1.50 2.62
C ASN A 561 3.47 -1.61 1.53
N ALA A 562 2.83 -0.50 1.14
CA ALA A 562 1.78 -0.52 0.10
C ALA A 562 2.24 -1.03 -1.29
N ASN A 563 3.55 -1.05 -1.57
CA ASN A 563 4.11 -1.67 -2.78
C ASN A 563 4.24 -3.21 -2.70
N GLY A 564 3.97 -3.79 -1.53
CA GLY A 564 4.17 -5.20 -1.17
C GLY A 564 2.96 -6.10 -1.38
N LEU A 565 1.86 -5.56 -1.93
CA LEU A 565 0.60 -6.26 -2.10
C LEU A 565 0.74 -7.60 -2.84
N SER A 566 0.07 -8.62 -2.31
CA SER A 566 -0.19 -9.88 -3.01
C SER A 566 -1.17 -9.68 -4.17
N PRO A 567 -1.23 -10.61 -5.15
CA PRO A 567 -2.20 -10.53 -6.25
C PRO A 567 -3.67 -10.53 -5.80
N PHE A 568 -3.97 -10.89 -4.55
CA PHE A 568 -5.31 -10.85 -3.96
C PHE A 568 -5.51 -9.71 -2.95
N GLY A 569 -4.53 -8.83 -2.78
CA GLY A 569 -4.64 -7.62 -1.94
C GLY A 569 -4.25 -7.80 -0.47
N ALA A 570 -3.62 -8.92 -0.10
CA ALA A 570 -3.03 -9.10 1.22
C ALA A 570 -1.69 -8.35 1.32
N TYR A 571 -1.46 -7.70 2.47
CA TYR A 571 -0.23 -6.97 2.78
C TYR A 571 0.77 -7.83 3.54
N ASP A 572 2.04 -7.44 3.44
CA ASP A 572 3.16 -7.95 4.25
C ASP A 572 3.30 -9.49 4.25
N MET A 573 2.78 -10.17 3.21
CA MET A 573 2.98 -11.60 2.95
C MET A 573 4.46 -11.98 2.78
N VAL A 574 5.37 -11.01 2.73
CA VAL A 574 6.82 -11.24 2.73
C VAL A 574 7.47 -10.20 3.64
N GLY A 575 8.28 -10.66 4.60
CA GLY A 575 8.92 -9.82 5.60
C GLY A 575 8.03 -9.51 6.80
N ASN A 576 8.39 -8.47 7.55
CA ASN A 576 7.77 -8.07 8.81
C ASN A 576 7.83 -9.15 9.89
N ALA A 577 6.90 -10.11 9.94
CA ALA A 577 6.89 -11.23 10.88
C ALA A 577 6.76 -12.57 10.14
N TRP A 578 7.42 -13.62 10.64
CA TRP A 578 7.12 -14.99 10.23
C TRP A 578 5.68 -15.33 10.64
N GLU A 579 4.97 -16.10 9.83
CA GLU A 579 3.56 -16.41 10.11
C GLU A 579 3.32 -17.90 10.35
N TRP A 580 2.69 -18.24 11.48
CA TRP A 580 2.20 -19.59 11.77
C TRP A 580 1.15 -20.06 10.76
N THR A 581 1.30 -21.29 10.30
CA THR A 581 0.28 -22.03 9.52
C THR A 581 -0.20 -23.25 10.29
N ALA A 582 -1.35 -23.81 9.92
CA ALA A 582 -1.91 -25.03 10.52
C ALA A 582 -1.11 -26.30 10.17
N THR A 583 -0.32 -26.25 9.09
CA THR A 583 0.37 -27.39 8.48
C THR A 583 1.57 -27.85 9.31
N ASP A 584 1.67 -29.17 9.54
CA ASP A 584 2.87 -29.79 10.10
C ASP A 584 3.99 -29.83 9.03
N PHE A 585 5.22 -29.59 9.46
CA PHE A 585 6.36 -29.46 8.54
C PHE A 585 6.81 -30.81 8.02
N ASP A 586 6.42 -31.12 6.79
CA ASP A 586 6.87 -32.32 6.08
C ASP A 586 7.53 -31.98 4.73
N ILE A 587 8.17 -32.97 4.12
CA ILE A 587 8.78 -32.90 2.79
C ILE A 587 7.69 -32.92 1.72
N TYR A 588 7.88 -32.09 0.70
CA TYR A 588 6.99 -32.06 -0.46
C TYR A 588 7.02 -33.38 -1.25
N PRO A 589 5.92 -33.79 -1.92
CA PRO A 589 5.85 -35.04 -2.68
C PRO A 589 7.03 -35.20 -3.66
N GLY A 590 7.81 -36.26 -3.49
CA GLY A 590 9.02 -36.53 -4.30
C GLY A 590 10.30 -35.83 -3.83
N GLY A 591 10.27 -35.14 -2.70
CA GLY A 591 11.45 -34.55 -2.05
C GLY A 591 12.26 -35.56 -1.23
N ASP A 592 13.40 -35.09 -0.72
CA ASP A 592 14.39 -35.88 -0.01
C ASP A 592 14.14 -35.90 1.50
N ALA A 593 13.59 -37.01 2.00
CA ALA A 593 13.31 -37.25 3.41
C ALA A 593 14.53 -37.11 4.34
N ALA A 594 15.76 -37.29 3.84
CA ALA A 594 16.97 -37.11 4.65
C ALA A 594 17.23 -35.65 5.06
N ARG A 595 16.50 -34.69 4.47
CA ARG A 595 16.60 -33.25 4.79
C ARG A 595 15.70 -32.80 5.93
N LEU A 596 14.80 -33.66 6.44
CA LEU A 596 13.91 -33.30 7.53
C LEU A 596 14.68 -32.87 8.79
N PRO A 597 14.27 -31.79 9.47
CA PRO A 597 14.81 -31.47 10.79
C PRO A 597 14.47 -32.58 11.79
N LYS A 598 15.39 -32.87 12.72
CA LYS A 598 15.20 -33.90 13.76
C LYS A 598 14.00 -33.66 14.67
N GLN A 599 13.57 -32.41 14.78
CA GLN A 599 12.32 -32.02 15.44
C GLN A 599 11.45 -31.37 14.37
N VAL A 600 10.37 -32.07 13.98
CA VAL A 600 9.34 -31.55 13.10
C VAL A 600 8.41 -30.65 13.91
N GLY A 601 8.15 -29.46 13.37
CA GLY A 601 7.28 -28.45 13.96
C GLY A 601 6.10 -28.11 13.05
N LYS A 602 5.45 -26.98 13.33
CA LYS A 602 4.50 -26.35 12.40
C LYS A 602 5.25 -25.49 11.40
N VAL A 603 4.75 -25.43 10.17
CA VAL A 603 5.33 -24.60 9.11
C VAL A 603 5.09 -23.12 9.41
N ILE A 604 6.13 -22.30 9.23
CA ILE A 604 6.04 -20.84 9.21
C ILE A 604 6.46 -20.27 7.84
N ARG A 605 5.84 -19.18 7.41
CA ARG A 605 6.05 -18.59 6.06
C ARG A 605 6.31 -17.08 6.11
N GLY A 606 6.64 -16.48 4.96
CA GLY A 606 6.83 -15.03 4.75
C GLY A 606 8.23 -14.48 5.02
N GLY A 607 8.95 -15.03 6.00
CA GLY A 607 10.15 -14.38 6.54
C GLY A 607 9.80 -13.25 7.50
N CYS A 608 10.77 -12.73 8.25
CA CYS A 608 10.57 -11.57 9.12
C CYS A 608 11.53 -10.43 8.76
N TYR A 609 11.47 -9.34 9.53
CA TYR A 609 12.36 -8.19 9.37
C TYR A 609 13.87 -8.51 9.46
N LEU A 610 14.26 -9.64 10.06
CA LEU A 610 15.63 -10.16 10.11
C LEU A 610 15.99 -11.14 8.97
N SER A 611 15.00 -11.59 8.18
CA SER A 611 15.25 -12.48 7.05
C SER A 611 15.99 -11.75 5.93
N GLY A 612 16.94 -12.42 5.27
CA GLY A 612 17.47 -11.96 3.98
C GLY A 612 16.42 -12.10 2.88
N ARG A 613 16.50 -11.32 1.80
CA ARG A 613 15.57 -11.42 0.65
C ARG A 613 15.39 -12.82 0.05
N ASP A 614 16.38 -13.71 0.20
CA ASP A 614 16.33 -15.09 -0.29
C ASP A 614 15.62 -16.05 0.67
N GLN A 615 15.35 -15.62 1.90
CA GLN A 615 14.53 -16.32 2.90
C GLN A 615 13.15 -15.67 3.07
N ALA A 616 13.00 -14.40 2.67
CA ALA A 616 11.75 -13.67 2.64
C ALA A 616 11.14 -13.77 1.22
N THR A 617 10.62 -14.95 0.87
CA THR A 617 10.02 -15.23 -0.45
C THR A 617 8.65 -15.88 -0.30
N THR A 618 7.90 -15.97 -1.40
CA THR A 618 6.61 -16.67 -1.43
C THR A 618 6.73 -18.17 -1.18
N THR A 619 7.85 -18.80 -1.52
CA THR A 619 8.02 -20.27 -1.40
C THR A 619 8.78 -20.71 -0.16
N TYR A 620 9.65 -19.87 0.42
CA TYR A 620 10.54 -20.29 1.52
C TYR A 620 9.77 -20.71 2.77
N ARG A 621 10.21 -21.81 3.37
CA ARG A 621 9.56 -22.48 4.51
C ARG A 621 10.48 -22.46 5.72
N GLY A 622 10.01 -21.93 6.84
CA GLY A 622 10.60 -22.19 8.14
C GLY A 622 9.77 -23.24 8.91
N ASN A 623 10.29 -23.69 10.04
CA ASN A 623 9.51 -24.46 11.00
C ASN A 623 9.89 -24.10 12.43
N TRP A 624 8.93 -24.29 13.32
CA TRP A 624 9.13 -24.21 14.76
C TRP A 624 8.27 -25.25 15.46
N THR A 625 8.76 -25.81 16.58
CA THR A 625 7.91 -26.64 17.45
C THR A 625 6.69 -25.82 17.89
N PRO A 626 5.48 -26.42 18.00
CA PRO A 626 4.26 -25.68 18.31
C PRO A 626 4.25 -25.09 19.73
N ARG A 627 5.11 -25.59 20.62
CA ARG A 627 5.39 -25.07 21.97
C ARG A 627 6.91 -24.98 22.20
N GLY A 628 7.36 -23.97 22.93
CA GLY A 628 8.78 -23.60 23.00
C GLY A 628 9.00 -22.16 23.48
N ALA A 629 10.19 -21.61 23.26
CA ALA A 629 10.64 -20.36 23.91
C ALA A 629 11.39 -19.38 22.98
N ARG A 630 11.12 -19.40 21.67
CA ARG A 630 11.83 -18.56 20.66
C ARG A 630 10.91 -18.15 19.51
N TYR A 631 9.94 -17.28 19.79
CA TYR A 631 8.91 -16.86 18.82
C TYR A 631 8.89 -15.34 18.57
N ASP A 632 9.91 -14.61 19.02
CA ASP A 632 9.93 -13.15 19.09
C ASP A 632 9.68 -12.44 17.73
N GLN A 633 9.96 -13.10 16.60
CA GLN A 633 9.67 -12.61 15.25
C GLN A 633 8.60 -13.45 14.50
N THR A 634 7.88 -14.31 15.21
CA THR A 634 6.80 -15.16 14.66
C THR A 634 5.46 -14.70 15.21
N GLY A 635 4.60 -14.27 14.30
CA GLY A 635 3.20 -13.94 14.49
C GLY A 635 2.32 -14.85 13.63
N PHE A 636 1.19 -14.32 13.16
CA PHE A 636 0.26 -15.06 12.30
C PHE A 636 -0.78 -14.13 11.66
N ARG A 637 -1.48 -14.67 10.67
CA ARG A 637 -2.75 -14.13 10.14
C ARG A 637 -3.77 -15.26 10.06
N CYS A 638 -5.06 -14.96 10.05
CA CYS A 638 -6.10 -16.00 9.99
C CYS A 638 -6.70 -16.15 8.58
N VAL A 639 -7.41 -17.26 8.38
CA VAL A 639 -8.32 -17.49 7.25
C VAL A 639 -9.71 -17.89 7.74
N MET A 640 -10.71 -17.71 6.88
CA MET A 640 -12.08 -18.13 7.13
C MET A 640 -12.60 -18.91 5.92
N ASP A 641 -13.19 -20.07 6.19
CA ASP A 641 -13.84 -20.89 5.18
C ASP A 641 -15.12 -20.24 4.66
N ILE A 642 -15.43 -20.51 3.40
CA ILE A 642 -16.64 -20.03 2.74
C ILE A 642 -17.78 -20.97 3.11
N THR A 643 -18.47 -20.63 4.20
CA THR A 643 -19.62 -21.37 4.69
C THR A 643 -20.79 -21.26 3.71
N ALA A 644 -21.06 -22.36 3.00
CA ALA A 644 -22.36 -22.57 2.39
C ALA A 644 -23.40 -22.71 3.51
N GLN A 645 -24.38 -21.81 3.56
CA GLN A 645 -25.51 -21.92 4.48
C GLN A 645 -26.22 -23.27 4.25
N PRO A 646 -26.48 -24.08 5.29
CA PRO A 646 -27.24 -25.31 5.13
C PRO A 646 -28.66 -24.96 4.68
N VAL A 647 -29.09 -25.53 3.56
CA VAL A 647 -30.45 -25.35 3.04
C VAL A 647 -31.41 -26.02 4.03
N GLY A 648 -32.15 -25.19 4.78
CA GLY A 648 -33.22 -25.67 5.67
C GLY A 648 -34.25 -26.49 4.89
N ARG A 649 -34.66 -27.61 5.47
CA ARG A 649 -35.73 -28.48 4.95
C ARG A 649 -37.11 -27.89 5.20
#